data_AF-A0A950CZG1-F1
#
_entry.id   AF-A0A950CZG1-F1
#
_cell.length_a   1.000
_cell.length_b   1.000
_cell.length_c   1.000
_cell.angle_alpha   90.00
_cell.angle_beta   90.00
_cell.angle_gamma   90.00
#
_symmetry.space_group_name_H-M   'P 1'
#
loop_
_entity.id
_entity.type
_entity.pdbx_description
1 polymer ?
#
loop_
_entity_poly.entity_id
_entity_poly.type
_entity_poly.pdbx_seq_one_letter_code
_entity_poly.pdbx_strand_id
1 'polypeptide(L)'
;HPLFILFSSGTTGSPKCIVHGAGGALLEHIKEHRLHCDLRPGDKLYFQTSCGWMMWNWQLSALASGVELVLYDGPLEGPETLWQLVAEEGVTVFGTSPAYLQFCEGAGFSPRRAFELSALRSVLSTGSILYPRQYDWVSEHVKALPLQSISGGTDIIGCFVLGNPNLPVHRGEAQCRSLGLDVRALPPPDERIAMTGELICANPFPSRPVGFYGDSDGSRFHEAYFSQNLGVWTHGDLIELTPQGGAILHGRSDGVLNIRGVRVGPAEIYRILQGVDEIAEAMAVEQQAADEPGGTRLILLVVLRPDMALDGPLTARIRSELLRRGSAALVPARIAQVDELPVTNSGKRSETAARDAVNGRSARNRDALQNPGCLEAIANHPALHTPSFTAESHEQVVRDLNAGDALERELQRICERVLSVSPIQWSDNILECGADSLTILILFMEIAEHTKCELPLSDFFTSPTIPGMASLIRGIGTDKAPKRTGSRSGPQIRSAGPADTEQLCKFLHYGFGPPPAAWRQLFDYQWLDEKPDLGRVLTVGDRIVGFLGAVYAWRKVNGKTGLVCNYTSFYVLPEYRGWAAELLASTVQNEHLTFTALTPVPVVQRMLVAMGFATLFTRKIALPPLFHVETLRQQQPFISFNPETVRRSLDDEQRQIFDDHAGYDCLQLSLSAGSERAFLVVKRRVRGTAPLNRLFPTRLFPTNAKIAFSDVLYCSDPCLLARHLERVKLAILRRQRTLFLACDERLFPEQTRGLRYESRALFRSPVFQAKEVDKLYSELVLFP
;
A
#
# COMPACT_ATOMS: atom_id res chain seq x y z
N HIS A 1 -16.24 -48.77 -0.52
CA HIS A 1 -17.56 -48.46 0.05
C HIS A 1 -17.51 -47.08 0.70
N PRO A 2 -18.57 -46.26 0.59
CA PRO A 2 -18.72 -45.04 1.37
C PRO A 2 -18.60 -45.29 2.88
N LEU A 3 -18.01 -44.34 3.61
CA LEU A 3 -17.83 -44.41 5.05
C LEU A 3 -18.41 -43.17 5.74
N PHE A 4 -17.99 -41.97 5.31
CA PHE A 4 -18.41 -40.70 5.90
C PHE A 4 -19.12 -39.83 4.87
N ILE A 5 -20.10 -39.07 5.33
CA ILE A 5 -20.61 -37.89 4.64
C ILE A 5 -20.23 -36.69 5.49
N LEU A 6 -19.31 -35.88 5.00
CA LEU A 6 -18.83 -34.69 5.70
C LEU A 6 -19.31 -33.44 4.97
N PHE A 7 -19.67 -32.42 5.74
CA PHE A 7 -20.19 -31.17 5.22
C PHE A 7 -19.07 -30.11 5.16
N SER A 8 -19.01 -29.38 4.06
CA SER A 8 -18.07 -28.27 3.83
C SER A 8 -18.83 -27.09 3.22
N SER A 9 -18.39 -25.86 3.48
CA SER A 9 -19.00 -24.66 2.89
C SER A 9 -18.81 -24.65 1.38
N GLY A 10 -19.91 -24.64 0.61
CA GLY A 10 -19.88 -24.53 -0.84
C GLY A 10 -19.74 -23.09 -1.32
N THR A 11 -19.10 -22.89 -2.47
CA THR A 11 -18.96 -21.58 -3.14
C THR A 11 -20.30 -20.99 -3.58
N THR A 12 -21.33 -21.83 -3.73
CA THR A 12 -22.69 -21.44 -4.18
C THR A 12 -23.67 -21.18 -3.03
N GLY A 13 -23.27 -21.41 -1.78
CA GLY A 13 -24.09 -21.17 -0.57
C GLY A 13 -24.75 -22.42 0.03
N SER A 14 -24.98 -23.49 -0.75
CA SER A 14 -25.36 -24.79 -0.19
C SER A 14 -24.11 -25.58 0.23
N PRO A 15 -24.12 -26.27 1.39
CA PRO A 15 -22.97 -27.06 1.82
C PRO A 15 -22.69 -28.21 0.84
N LYS A 16 -21.42 -28.48 0.59
CA LYS A 16 -20.94 -29.67 -0.11
C LYS A 16 -21.09 -30.86 0.83
N CYS A 17 -21.93 -31.83 0.45
CA CYS A 17 -22.08 -33.09 1.17
C CYS A 17 -21.09 -34.11 0.59
N ILE A 18 -19.89 -34.19 1.14
CA ILE A 18 -18.76 -34.91 0.56
C ILE A 18 -18.76 -36.36 1.04
N VAL A 19 -18.84 -37.31 0.10
CA VAL A 19 -18.85 -38.75 0.41
C VAL A 19 -17.43 -39.30 0.36
N HIS A 20 -16.89 -39.71 1.51
CA HIS A 20 -15.56 -40.32 1.61
C HIS A 20 -15.63 -41.84 1.63
N GLY A 21 -14.67 -42.50 0.97
CA GLY A 21 -14.53 -43.95 0.98
C GLY A 21 -13.64 -44.44 2.12
N ALA A 22 -13.94 -45.62 2.68
CA ALA A 22 -13.22 -46.14 3.84
C ALA A 22 -11.72 -46.39 3.61
N GLY A 23 -11.37 -47.12 2.54
CA GLY A 23 -9.98 -47.53 2.30
C GLY A 23 -9.06 -46.35 2.00
N GLY A 24 -9.51 -45.40 1.19
CA GLY A 24 -8.76 -44.18 0.87
C GLY A 24 -8.53 -43.30 2.09
N ALA A 25 -9.57 -43.08 2.91
CA ALA A 25 -9.47 -42.30 4.13
C ALA A 25 -8.51 -42.93 5.15
N LEU A 26 -8.62 -44.25 5.38
CA LEU A 26 -7.74 -44.94 6.32
C LEU A 26 -6.27 -44.90 5.88
N LEU A 27 -6.01 -45.12 4.58
CA LEU A 27 -4.65 -45.07 4.05
C LEU A 27 -4.02 -43.68 4.21
N GLU A 28 -4.78 -42.64 3.88
CA GLU A 28 -4.33 -41.25 4.00
C GLU A 28 -4.04 -40.88 5.46
N HIS A 29 -4.96 -41.20 6.38
CA HIS A 29 -4.76 -40.93 7.80
C HIS A 29 -3.57 -41.71 8.38
N ILE A 30 -3.43 -43.02 8.11
CA ILE A 30 -2.29 -43.80 8.63
C ILE A 30 -0.95 -43.24 8.11
N LYS A 31 -0.91 -42.83 6.84
CA LYS A 31 0.24 -42.15 6.24
C LYS A 31 0.59 -40.89 7.02
N GLU A 32 -0.38 -40.01 7.26
CA GLU A 32 -0.17 -38.76 8.00
C GLU A 32 0.24 -39.03 9.46
N HIS A 33 -0.51 -39.87 10.17
CA HIS A 33 -0.23 -40.25 11.55
C HIS A 33 1.19 -40.80 11.73
N ARG A 34 1.55 -41.85 10.98
CA ARG A 34 2.80 -42.58 11.24
C ARG A 34 4.02 -41.92 10.61
N LEU A 35 3.87 -41.33 9.42
CA LEU A 35 5.02 -40.83 8.66
C LEU A 35 5.25 -39.32 8.83
N HIS A 36 4.19 -38.53 9.03
CA HIS A 36 4.29 -37.08 9.13
C HIS A 36 4.21 -36.56 10.57
N CYS A 37 3.34 -37.15 11.39
CA CYS A 37 3.22 -36.82 12.82
C CYS A 37 4.09 -37.72 13.72
N ASP A 38 4.70 -38.77 13.16
CA ASP A 38 5.51 -39.75 13.89
C ASP A 38 4.76 -40.37 15.07
N LEU A 39 3.47 -40.69 14.91
CA LEU A 39 2.68 -41.40 15.91
C LEU A 39 3.14 -42.86 16.02
N ARG A 40 3.43 -43.27 17.25
CA ARG A 40 3.99 -44.59 17.59
C ARG A 40 3.06 -45.33 18.54
N PRO A 41 3.09 -46.66 18.57
CA PRO A 41 2.39 -47.43 19.59
C PRO A 41 2.73 -46.93 21.00
N GLY A 42 1.71 -46.65 21.80
CA GLY A 42 1.84 -46.11 23.16
C GLY A 42 1.89 -44.58 23.27
N ASP A 43 1.88 -43.84 22.15
CA ASP A 43 1.61 -42.40 22.19
C ASP A 43 0.17 -42.11 22.62
N LYS A 44 -0.04 -40.90 23.16
CA LYS A 44 -1.36 -40.36 23.47
C LYS A 44 -1.63 -39.14 22.59
N LEU A 45 -2.62 -39.26 21.72
CA LEU A 45 -3.06 -38.18 20.84
C LEU A 45 -4.31 -37.50 21.42
N TYR A 46 -4.22 -36.18 21.58
CA TYR A 46 -5.37 -35.33 21.80
C TYR A 46 -5.45 -34.31 20.67
N PHE A 47 -6.57 -34.26 19.93
CA PHE A 47 -6.84 -33.15 19.02
C PHE A 47 -8.10 -32.43 19.50
N GLN A 48 -8.01 -31.12 19.75
CA GLN A 48 -9.21 -30.34 20.07
C GLN A 48 -10.07 -30.21 18.81
N THR A 49 -11.23 -30.86 18.82
CA THR A 49 -12.11 -30.96 17.66
C THR A 49 -13.53 -31.32 18.08
N SER A 50 -14.47 -31.21 17.16
CA SER A 50 -15.85 -31.66 17.33
C SER A 50 -16.19 -32.73 16.32
N CYS A 51 -17.22 -33.55 16.61
CA CYS A 51 -17.73 -34.57 15.68
C CYS A 51 -18.20 -33.99 14.33
N GLY A 52 -18.42 -32.67 14.24
CA GLY A 52 -18.80 -31.99 13.01
C GLY A 52 -17.63 -31.63 12.08
N TRP A 53 -16.39 -31.85 12.50
CA TRP A 53 -15.20 -31.50 11.73
C TRP A 53 -14.35 -32.74 11.40
N MET A 54 -13.75 -32.76 10.21
CA MET A 54 -12.96 -33.90 9.72
C MET A 54 -11.80 -34.31 10.65
N MET A 55 -11.29 -33.40 11.50
CA MET A 55 -10.23 -33.72 12.44
C MET A 55 -10.68 -34.74 13.49
N TRP A 56 -11.98 -34.84 13.79
CA TRP A 56 -12.53 -35.94 14.58
C TRP A 56 -12.32 -37.30 13.90
N ASN A 57 -12.64 -37.39 12.60
CA ASN A 57 -12.43 -38.62 11.83
C ASN A 57 -10.94 -38.96 11.68
N TRP A 58 -10.11 -37.92 11.51
CA TRP A 58 -8.66 -38.03 11.48
C TRP A 58 -8.15 -38.63 12.81
N GLN A 59 -8.45 -37.98 13.93
CA GLN A 59 -8.07 -38.44 15.27
C GLN A 59 -8.58 -39.85 15.56
N LEU A 60 -9.85 -40.16 15.28
CA LEU A 60 -10.44 -41.47 15.53
C LEU A 60 -9.64 -42.59 14.86
N SER A 61 -9.24 -42.37 13.61
CA SER A 61 -8.47 -43.36 12.86
C SER A 61 -7.01 -43.50 13.31
N ALA A 62 -6.50 -42.61 14.18
CA ALA A 62 -5.17 -42.75 14.75
C ALA A 62 -5.04 -44.01 15.63
N LEU A 63 -6.15 -44.56 16.13
CA LEU A 63 -6.18 -45.88 16.78
C LEU A 63 -5.54 -46.98 15.92
N ALA A 64 -5.62 -46.89 14.59
CA ALA A 64 -4.95 -47.83 13.68
C ALA A 64 -3.40 -47.73 13.71
N SER A 65 -2.86 -46.69 14.34
CA SER A 65 -1.42 -46.51 14.60
C SER A 65 -0.99 -47.02 15.98
N GLY A 66 -1.92 -47.58 16.78
CA GLY A 66 -1.64 -48.11 18.12
C GLY A 66 -1.51 -47.05 19.22
N VAL A 67 -2.03 -45.84 18.98
CA VAL A 67 -2.07 -44.76 19.96
C VAL A 67 -3.32 -44.84 20.85
N GLU A 68 -3.26 -44.21 22.00
CA GLU A 68 -4.42 -43.90 22.84
C GLU A 68 -4.98 -42.51 22.46
N LEU A 69 -6.30 -42.36 22.50
CA LEU A 69 -6.97 -41.08 22.24
C LEU A 69 -7.46 -40.46 23.55
N VAL A 70 -7.10 -39.21 23.77
CA VAL A 70 -7.73 -38.36 24.79
C VAL A 70 -8.84 -37.56 24.10
N LEU A 71 -10.03 -37.55 24.68
CA LEU A 71 -11.23 -36.91 24.11
C LEU A 71 -11.79 -35.91 25.11
N TYR A 72 -12.27 -34.77 24.60
CA TYR A 72 -12.84 -33.71 25.42
C TYR A 72 -14.06 -33.13 24.72
N ASP A 73 -15.17 -33.03 25.47
CA ASP A 73 -16.45 -32.48 25.01
C ASP A 73 -16.97 -31.41 26.00
N GLY A 74 -16.06 -30.81 26.76
CA GLY A 74 -16.37 -29.78 27.75
C GLY A 74 -16.21 -28.35 27.20
N PRO A 75 -16.73 -27.34 27.93
CA PRO A 75 -16.56 -25.94 27.57
C PRO A 75 -15.12 -25.45 27.81
N LEU A 76 -14.65 -24.53 26.96
CA LEU A 76 -13.41 -23.80 27.24
C LEU A 76 -13.67 -22.74 28.32
N GLU A 77 -13.35 -23.04 29.57
CA GLU A 77 -13.52 -22.13 30.71
C GLU A 77 -12.46 -21.02 30.73
N GLY A 78 -11.24 -21.33 30.29
CA GLY A 78 -10.10 -20.42 30.31
C GLY A 78 -8.94 -20.87 29.41
N PRO A 79 -7.87 -20.07 29.30
CA PRO A 79 -6.69 -20.42 28.52
C PRO A 79 -6.02 -21.70 29.01
N GLU A 80 -6.17 -22.07 30.28
CA GLU A 80 -5.60 -23.25 30.92
C GLU A 80 -6.30 -24.57 30.58
N THR A 81 -7.59 -24.53 30.18
CA THR A 81 -8.46 -25.72 30.15
C THR A 81 -7.87 -26.90 29.37
N LEU A 82 -7.39 -26.67 28.14
CA LEU A 82 -6.83 -27.77 27.33
C LEU A 82 -5.43 -28.17 27.77
N TRP A 83 -4.64 -27.22 28.30
CA TRP A 83 -3.29 -27.51 28.78
C TRP A 83 -3.30 -28.32 30.07
N GLN A 84 -4.29 -28.11 30.94
CA GLN A 84 -4.54 -28.94 32.11
C GLN A 84 -4.78 -30.40 31.68
N LEU A 85 -5.69 -30.61 30.72
CA LEU A 85 -5.97 -31.94 30.18
C LEU A 85 -4.72 -32.60 29.56
N VAL A 86 -3.96 -31.83 28.77
CA VAL A 86 -2.70 -32.31 28.17
C VAL A 86 -1.72 -32.80 29.24
N ALA A 87 -1.63 -32.09 30.37
CA ALA A 87 -0.74 -32.45 31.47
C ALA A 87 -1.25 -33.64 32.28
N GLU A 88 -2.52 -33.61 32.70
CA GLU A 88 -3.14 -34.65 33.54
C GLU A 88 -3.18 -36.01 32.84
N GLU A 89 -3.49 -36.03 31.55
CA GLU A 89 -3.59 -37.27 30.77
C GLU A 89 -2.26 -37.73 30.18
N GLY A 90 -1.19 -36.93 30.32
CA GLY A 90 0.13 -37.23 29.76
C GLY A 90 0.15 -37.27 28.24
N VAL A 91 -0.56 -36.35 27.58
CA VAL A 91 -0.66 -36.27 26.12
C VAL A 91 0.73 -36.10 25.50
N THR A 92 1.07 -36.93 24.51
CA THR A 92 2.36 -36.86 23.82
C THR A 92 2.28 -36.01 22.55
N VAL A 93 1.15 -36.03 21.84
CA VAL A 93 0.89 -35.18 20.67
C VAL A 93 -0.42 -34.43 20.86
N PHE A 94 -0.34 -33.10 20.88
CA PHE A 94 -1.50 -32.23 21.05
C PHE A 94 -1.82 -31.47 19.76
N GLY A 95 -3.05 -31.58 19.26
CA GLY A 95 -3.54 -30.83 18.12
C GLY A 95 -4.55 -29.76 18.53
N THR A 96 -4.40 -28.56 17.97
CA THR A 96 -5.28 -27.42 18.26
C THR A 96 -5.40 -26.46 17.08
N SER A 97 -6.06 -25.32 17.27
CA SER A 97 -6.20 -24.27 16.28
C SER A 97 -5.28 -23.07 16.57
N PRO A 98 -4.90 -22.27 15.55
CA PRO A 98 -4.20 -21.01 15.78
C PRO A 98 -4.98 -20.05 16.71
N ALA A 99 -6.32 -20.08 16.67
CA ALA A 99 -7.17 -19.25 17.52
C ALA A 99 -7.00 -19.57 19.01
N TYR A 100 -6.90 -20.85 19.38
CA TYR A 100 -6.67 -21.22 20.78
C TYR A 100 -5.27 -20.83 21.26
N LEU A 101 -4.24 -20.99 20.41
CA LEU A 101 -2.88 -20.51 20.72
C LEU A 101 -2.86 -19.00 20.90
N GLN A 102 -3.55 -18.25 20.04
CA GLN A 102 -3.69 -16.79 20.13
C GLN A 102 -4.44 -16.38 21.40
N PHE A 103 -5.48 -17.11 21.79
CA PHE A 103 -6.21 -16.86 23.03
C PHE A 103 -5.30 -17.01 24.26
N CYS A 104 -4.52 -18.10 24.33
CA CYS A 104 -3.56 -18.32 25.41
C CYS A 104 -2.50 -17.21 25.47
N GLU A 105 -1.96 -16.85 24.31
CA GLU A 105 -1.00 -15.76 24.16
C GLU A 105 -1.58 -14.40 24.60
N GLY A 106 -2.78 -14.08 24.13
CA GLY A 106 -3.47 -12.83 24.43
C GLY A 106 -3.79 -12.67 25.91
N ALA A 107 -4.07 -13.77 26.61
CA ALA A 107 -4.26 -13.83 28.05
C ALA A 107 -2.94 -13.76 28.85
N GLY A 108 -1.77 -13.75 28.18
CA GLY A 108 -0.47 -13.82 28.85
C GLY A 108 -0.23 -15.14 29.58
N PHE A 109 -0.97 -16.19 29.22
CA PHE A 109 -0.88 -17.49 29.87
C PHE A 109 0.40 -18.23 29.44
N SER A 110 1.03 -18.94 30.37
CA SER A 110 2.23 -19.73 30.09
C SER A 110 2.06 -21.15 30.62
N PRO A 111 1.66 -22.10 29.76
CA PRO A 111 1.43 -23.49 30.16
C PRO A 111 2.63 -24.12 30.87
N ARG A 112 3.86 -23.79 30.46
CA ARG A 112 5.09 -24.27 31.10
C ARG A 112 5.25 -23.88 32.57
N ARG A 113 4.65 -22.76 32.98
CA ARG A 113 4.68 -22.29 34.37
C ARG A 113 3.55 -22.87 35.21
N ALA A 114 2.47 -23.30 34.56
CA ALA A 114 1.26 -23.81 35.22
C ALA A 114 1.24 -25.34 35.34
N PHE A 115 1.83 -26.05 34.36
CA PHE A 115 1.67 -27.50 34.22
C PHE A 115 2.97 -28.22 33.85
N GLU A 116 3.06 -29.50 34.24
CA GLU A 116 4.15 -30.40 33.88
C GLU A 116 3.92 -31.03 32.49
N LEU A 117 4.59 -30.49 31.47
CA LEU A 117 4.44 -30.90 30.06
C LEU A 117 5.60 -31.79 29.57
N SER A 118 6.13 -32.65 30.46
CA SER A 118 7.29 -33.50 30.16
C SER A 118 6.98 -34.54 29.07
N ALA A 119 5.79 -35.12 29.07
CA ALA A 119 5.32 -36.11 28.08
C ALA A 119 5.07 -35.51 26.68
N LEU A 120 4.68 -34.23 26.60
CA LEU A 120 4.36 -33.57 25.34
C LEU A 120 5.60 -33.43 24.46
N ARG A 121 5.54 -33.98 23.24
CA ARG A 121 6.67 -33.99 22.28
C ARG A 121 6.38 -33.25 20.98
N SER A 122 5.11 -33.02 20.62
CA SER A 122 4.75 -32.30 19.40
C SER A 122 3.41 -31.60 19.56
N VAL A 123 3.28 -30.43 18.92
CA VAL A 123 2.00 -29.72 18.79
C VAL A 123 1.65 -29.60 17.31
N LEU A 124 0.39 -29.86 16.97
CA LEU A 124 -0.16 -29.72 15.62
C LEU A 124 -1.12 -28.53 15.60
N SER A 125 -1.13 -27.77 14.50
CA SER A 125 -2.03 -26.64 14.33
C SER A 125 -2.69 -26.67 12.96
N THR A 126 -4.02 -26.53 12.93
CA THR A 126 -4.79 -26.48 11.68
C THR A 126 -6.10 -25.71 11.82
N GLY A 127 -6.79 -25.52 10.70
CA GLY A 127 -8.08 -24.84 10.62
C GLY A 127 -8.01 -23.36 10.22
N SER A 128 -6.84 -22.72 10.35
CA SER A 128 -6.55 -21.38 9.85
C SER A 128 -5.04 -21.17 9.67
N ILE A 129 -4.62 -19.99 9.19
CA ILE A 129 -3.19 -19.66 9.03
C ILE A 129 -2.54 -19.56 10.42
N LEU A 130 -1.53 -20.38 10.65
CA LEU A 130 -0.67 -20.29 11.84
C LEU A 130 0.44 -19.28 11.59
N TYR A 131 0.48 -18.20 12.37
CA TYR A 131 1.42 -17.12 12.12
C TYR A 131 2.74 -17.30 12.87
N PRO A 132 3.81 -16.65 12.38
CA PRO A 132 5.14 -16.74 12.96
C PRO A 132 5.20 -16.54 14.49
N ARG A 133 4.43 -15.58 15.01
CA ARG A 133 4.38 -15.24 16.44
C ARG A 133 3.92 -16.39 17.33
N GLN A 134 3.01 -17.25 16.86
CA GLN A 134 2.57 -18.40 17.64
C GLN A 134 3.64 -19.50 17.75
N TYR A 135 4.55 -19.62 16.77
CA TYR A 135 5.71 -20.50 16.91
C TYR A 135 6.63 -20.04 18.03
N ASP A 136 6.88 -18.73 18.08
CA ASP A 136 7.70 -18.10 19.11
C ASP A 136 7.05 -18.33 20.49
N TRP A 137 5.75 -18.05 20.61
CA TRP A 137 5.00 -18.27 21.84
C TRP A 137 5.03 -19.73 22.31
N VAL A 138 4.81 -20.71 21.42
CA VAL A 138 4.87 -22.14 21.81
C VAL A 138 6.27 -22.50 22.32
N SER A 139 7.32 -22.07 21.62
CA SER A 139 8.70 -22.33 22.01
C SER A 139 9.04 -21.74 23.39
N GLU A 140 8.60 -20.50 23.64
CA GLU A 140 8.93 -19.74 24.85
C GLU A 140 8.05 -20.11 26.07
N HIS A 141 6.74 -20.26 25.86
CA HIS A 141 5.74 -20.35 26.92
C HIS A 141 5.18 -21.76 27.16
N VAL A 142 5.40 -22.69 26.23
CA VAL A 142 4.98 -24.11 26.35
C VAL A 142 6.20 -25.01 26.51
N LYS A 143 6.96 -25.23 25.44
CA LYS A 143 8.15 -26.08 25.40
C LYS A 143 8.85 -25.89 24.06
N ALA A 144 10.18 -26.00 24.04
CA ALA A 144 10.95 -26.07 22.79
C ALA A 144 10.73 -27.43 22.11
N LEU A 145 9.63 -27.56 21.38
CA LEU A 145 9.20 -28.75 20.65
C LEU A 145 8.72 -28.38 19.24
N PRO A 146 8.58 -29.32 18.31
CA PRO A 146 8.01 -29.04 16.99
C PRO A 146 6.54 -28.60 17.09
N LEU A 147 6.27 -27.38 16.62
CA LEU A 147 4.92 -26.93 16.26
C LEU A 147 4.73 -27.11 14.74
N GLN A 148 3.81 -27.98 14.34
CA GLN A 148 3.57 -28.32 12.95
C GLN A 148 2.28 -27.66 12.44
N SER A 149 2.40 -26.74 11.48
CA SER A 149 1.25 -26.27 10.70
C SER A 149 0.85 -27.36 9.70
N ILE A 150 -0.40 -27.80 9.73
CA ILE A 150 -0.95 -28.77 8.80
C ILE A 150 -2.18 -28.18 8.09
N SER A 151 -2.30 -28.40 6.79
CA SER A 151 -3.36 -27.81 5.97
C SER A 151 -3.85 -28.76 4.87
N GLY A 152 -5.15 -28.70 4.65
CA GLY A 152 -5.95 -29.50 3.73
C GLY A 152 -7.40 -29.31 4.15
N GLY A 153 -8.11 -30.40 4.43
CA GLY A 153 -9.41 -30.30 5.08
C GLY A 153 -10.40 -31.36 4.66
N THR A 154 -11.69 -31.02 4.84
CA THR A 154 -12.80 -31.95 4.64
C THR A 154 -12.78 -32.53 3.23
N ASP A 155 -12.45 -31.72 2.23
CA ASP A 155 -12.50 -32.10 0.81
C ASP A 155 -11.60 -33.28 0.43
N ILE A 156 -10.51 -33.52 1.17
CA ILE A 156 -9.62 -34.68 0.96
C ILE A 156 -9.52 -35.61 2.17
N ILE A 157 -10.27 -35.31 3.24
CA ILE A 157 -10.17 -35.94 4.55
C ILE A 157 -8.71 -36.15 4.97
N GLY A 158 -7.90 -35.10 4.87
CA GLY A 158 -6.46 -35.13 5.10
C GLY A 158 -5.78 -33.80 4.83
N CYS A 159 -4.47 -33.84 4.62
CA CYS A 159 -3.58 -32.68 4.49
C CYS A 159 -2.82 -32.69 3.16
N PHE A 160 -2.78 -31.55 2.47
CA PHE A 160 -1.91 -31.30 1.32
C PHE A 160 -0.48 -30.93 1.75
N VAL A 161 -0.35 -30.17 2.83
CA VAL A 161 0.93 -29.77 3.41
C VAL A 161 0.89 -29.96 4.92
N LEU A 162 1.97 -30.45 5.51
CA LEU A 162 2.01 -30.85 6.92
C LEU A 162 3.44 -30.96 7.45
N GLY A 163 3.57 -31.49 8.66
CA GLY A 163 4.84 -31.72 9.34
C GLY A 163 5.66 -32.88 8.77
N ASN A 164 6.92 -32.93 9.18
CA ASN A 164 7.81 -34.05 8.92
C ASN A 164 8.82 -34.17 10.08
N PRO A 165 8.90 -35.31 10.77
CA PRO A 165 9.79 -35.48 11.93
C PRO A 165 11.28 -35.37 11.56
N ASN A 166 11.64 -35.54 10.29
CA ASN A 166 13.02 -35.52 9.81
C ASN A 166 13.44 -34.16 9.23
N LEU A 167 12.55 -33.16 9.21
CA LEU A 167 12.85 -31.83 8.70
C LEU A 167 12.81 -30.79 9.83
N PRO A 168 13.56 -29.69 9.70
CA PRO A 168 13.43 -28.57 10.61
C PRO A 168 12.02 -27.94 10.53
N VAL A 169 11.59 -27.34 11.63
CA VAL A 169 10.41 -26.46 11.65
C VAL A 169 10.85 -25.05 11.29
N HIS A 170 10.22 -24.48 10.27
CA HIS A 170 10.41 -23.10 9.89
C HIS A 170 9.19 -22.28 10.32
N ARG A 171 9.45 -21.25 11.11
CA ARG A 171 8.44 -20.34 11.63
C ARG A 171 7.64 -19.72 10.47
N GLY A 172 6.32 -19.93 10.48
CA GLY A 172 5.39 -19.44 9.46
C GLY A 172 5.20 -20.35 8.24
N GLU A 173 5.79 -21.55 8.23
CA GLU A 173 5.72 -22.49 7.11
C GLU A 173 5.19 -23.87 7.56
N ALA A 174 4.41 -24.53 6.71
CA ALA A 174 4.24 -25.98 6.78
C ALA A 174 5.54 -26.64 6.29
N GLN A 175 6.02 -27.66 7.00
CA GLN A 175 7.37 -28.19 6.78
C GLN A 175 7.55 -28.86 5.41
N CYS A 176 6.53 -29.57 4.91
CA CYS A 176 6.60 -30.19 3.60
C CYS A 176 5.23 -30.49 2.99
N ARG A 177 5.25 -30.94 1.73
CA ARG A 177 4.10 -31.52 1.04
C ARG A 177 3.79 -32.92 1.55
N SER A 178 2.53 -33.30 1.51
CA SER A 178 2.07 -34.63 1.92
C SER A 178 2.55 -35.71 0.99
N LEU A 179 3.01 -36.82 1.57
CA LEU A 179 3.56 -37.93 0.80
C LEU A 179 2.50 -38.49 -0.16
N GLY A 180 2.91 -38.75 -1.41
CA GLY A 180 2.02 -39.26 -2.45
C GLY A 180 1.09 -38.22 -3.09
N LEU A 181 1.13 -36.95 -2.66
CA LEU A 181 0.39 -35.84 -3.28
C LEU A 181 1.35 -34.92 -4.05
N ASP A 182 1.11 -34.75 -5.34
CA ASP A 182 1.83 -33.81 -6.21
C ASP A 182 1.23 -32.41 -6.07
N VAL A 183 1.48 -31.82 -4.89
CA VAL A 183 1.03 -30.48 -4.54
C VAL A 183 1.91 -29.44 -5.25
N ARG A 184 1.24 -28.53 -5.96
CA ARG A 184 1.88 -27.44 -6.72
C ARG A 184 1.17 -26.12 -6.47
N ALA A 185 1.93 -25.03 -6.55
CA ALA A 185 1.41 -23.67 -6.68
C ALA A 185 1.26 -23.37 -8.18
N LEU A 186 0.03 -23.22 -8.67
CA LEU A 186 -0.25 -22.88 -10.07
C LEU A 186 -0.49 -21.37 -10.20
N PRO A 187 0.48 -20.59 -10.71
CA PRO A 187 0.33 -19.14 -10.83
C PRO A 187 -0.71 -18.77 -11.92
N PRO A 188 -1.26 -17.54 -11.86
CA PRO A 188 -2.15 -17.03 -12.91
C PRO A 188 -1.51 -17.07 -14.30
N PRO A 189 -2.30 -17.28 -15.38
CA PRO A 189 -1.77 -17.42 -16.75
C PRO A 189 -0.91 -16.24 -17.24
N ASP A 190 -1.21 -15.04 -16.73
CA ASP A 190 -0.57 -13.76 -17.02
C ASP A 190 0.64 -13.44 -16.12
N GLU A 191 0.82 -14.19 -15.03
CA GLU A 191 1.87 -13.97 -14.02
C GLU A 191 2.67 -15.25 -13.74
N ARG A 192 3.15 -15.92 -14.80
CA ARG A 192 3.88 -17.21 -14.72
C ARG A 192 5.17 -17.23 -13.86
N ILE A 193 5.63 -16.08 -13.39
CA ILE A 193 6.84 -15.93 -12.57
C ILE A 193 6.48 -15.76 -11.08
N ALA A 194 5.19 -15.73 -10.73
CA ALA A 194 4.75 -15.60 -9.33
C ALA A 194 5.14 -16.85 -8.51
N MET A 195 5.68 -16.61 -7.31
CA MET A 195 6.02 -17.65 -6.32
C MET A 195 4.75 -18.22 -5.64
N THR A 196 3.68 -17.42 -5.60
CA THR A 196 2.37 -17.79 -5.07
C THR A 196 1.43 -18.20 -6.21
N GLY A 197 0.63 -19.24 -5.97
CA GLY A 197 -0.34 -19.72 -6.94
C GLY A 197 -1.48 -20.49 -6.30
N GLU A 198 -2.42 -20.91 -7.13
CA GLU A 198 -3.52 -21.79 -6.74
C GLU A 198 -2.97 -23.14 -6.28
N LEU A 199 -3.40 -23.62 -5.12
CA LEU A 199 -3.08 -24.94 -4.59
C LEU A 199 -3.80 -25.98 -5.44
N ILE A 200 -3.01 -26.71 -6.22
CA ILE A 200 -3.47 -27.86 -6.99
C ILE A 200 -2.81 -29.15 -6.52
N CYS A 201 -3.49 -30.27 -6.77
CA CYS A 201 -2.89 -31.61 -6.74
C CYS A 201 -2.93 -32.21 -8.14
N ALA A 202 -1.75 -32.43 -8.73
CA ALA A 202 -1.62 -32.78 -10.14
C ALA A 202 -1.74 -34.28 -10.44
N ASN A 203 -1.63 -35.14 -9.41
CA ASN A 203 -1.80 -36.58 -9.53
C ASN A 203 -3.09 -37.06 -8.84
N PRO A 204 -3.67 -38.20 -9.25
CA PRO A 204 -4.72 -38.86 -8.49
C PRO A 204 -4.22 -39.29 -7.11
N PHE A 205 -5.08 -39.22 -6.10
CA PHE A 205 -4.76 -39.60 -4.74
C PHE A 205 -5.85 -40.49 -4.10
N PRO A 206 -5.48 -41.42 -3.19
CA PRO A 206 -6.40 -42.45 -2.70
C PRO A 206 -7.59 -41.94 -1.89
N SER A 207 -7.42 -40.87 -1.12
CA SER A 207 -8.48 -40.27 -0.28
C SER A 207 -9.44 -39.35 -1.02
N ARG A 208 -9.27 -39.18 -2.35
CA ARG A 208 -10.20 -38.40 -3.17
C ARG A 208 -11.64 -38.84 -2.87
N PRO A 209 -12.57 -37.91 -2.62
CA PRO A 209 -13.95 -38.27 -2.36
C PRO A 209 -14.54 -39.13 -3.48
N VAL A 210 -15.46 -40.00 -3.10
CA VAL A 210 -16.24 -40.81 -4.03
C VAL A 210 -17.11 -39.93 -4.92
N GLY A 211 -17.62 -38.82 -4.35
CA GLY A 211 -18.43 -37.81 -5.02
C GLY A 211 -19.16 -36.94 -4.01
N PHE A 212 -20.15 -36.18 -4.47
CA PHE A 212 -21.09 -35.50 -3.58
C PHE A 212 -22.38 -36.32 -3.41
N TYR A 213 -22.97 -36.25 -2.22
CA TYR A 213 -24.27 -36.87 -1.95
C TYR A 213 -25.35 -36.21 -2.83
N GLY A 214 -26.13 -37.03 -3.54
CA GLY A 214 -27.14 -36.55 -4.48
C GLY A 214 -26.59 -35.98 -5.79
N ASP A 215 -25.32 -36.23 -6.12
CA ASP A 215 -24.67 -35.81 -7.38
C ASP A 215 -24.38 -37.03 -8.27
N SER A 216 -25.45 -37.67 -8.77
CA SER A 216 -25.36 -38.95 -9.47
C SER A 216 -24.57 -38.90 -10.77
N ASP A 217 -24.55 -37.75 -11.45
CA ASP A 217 -23.79 -37.53 -12.69
C ASP A 217 -22.38 -36.96 -12.43
N GLY A 218 -22.05 -36.64 -11.18
CA GLY A 218 -20.77 -36.06 -10.77
C GLY A 218 -20.55 -34.62 -11.24
N SER A 219 -21.57 -33.96 -11.79
CA SER A 219 -21.43 -32.63 -12.39
C SER A 219 -20.98 -31.59 -11.36
N ARG A 220 -21.57 -31.59 -10.16
CA ARG A 220 -21.24 -30.64 -9.09
C ARG A 220 -19.85 -30.92 -8.53
N PHE A 221 -19.48 -32.19 -8.40
CA PHE A 221 -18.16 -32.59 -7.95
C PHE A 221 -17.07 -32.16 -8.95
N HIS A 222 -17.30 -32.36 -10.25
CA HIS A 222 -16.39 -31.92 -11.30
C HIS A 222 -16.30 -30.40 -11.39
N GLU A 223 -17.44 -29.71 -11.28
CA GLU A 223 -17.48 -28.25 -11.22
C GLU A 223 -16.66 -27.71 -10.04
N ALA A 224 -16.77 -28.33 -8.87
CA ALA A 224 -16.11 -27.86 -7.65
C ALA A 224 -14.59 -27.97 -7.67
N TYR A 225 -14.01 -28.98 -8.33
CA TYR A 225 -12.56 -29.28 -8.22
C TYR A 225 -11.79 -29.31 -9.53
N PHE A 226 -12.45 -29.41 -10.69
CA PHE A 226 -11.77 -29.62 -11.98
C PHE A 226 -12.15 -28.60 -13.06
N SER A 227 -13.16 -27.75 -12.82
CA SER A 227 -13.60 -26.74 -13.80
C SER A 227 -12.60 -25.62 -14.01
N GLN A 228 -11.93 -25.18 -12.93
CA GLN A 228 -10.96 -24.08 -12.98
C GLN A 228 -9.68 -24.49 -13.73
N ASN A 229 -9.20 -25.71 -13.48
CA ASN A 229 -8.01 -26.25 -14.13
C ASN A 229 -8.27 -27.69 -14.60
N LEU A 230 -8.46 -27.86 -15.90
CA LEU A 230 -8.82 -29.14 -16.49
C LEU A 230 -7.77 -30.22 -16.16
N GLY A 231 -8.25 -31.36 -15.65
CA GLY A 231 -7.44 -32.55 -15.40
C GLY A 231 -6.65 -32.55 -14.09
N VAL A 232 -6.71 -31.49 -13.28
CA VAL A 232 -6.04 -31.43 -11.97
C VAL A 232 -7.01 -30.99 -10.88
N TRP A 233 -6.81 -31.50 -9.66
CA TRP A 233 -7.61 -31.09 -8.51
C TRP A 233 -7.22 -29.67 -8.11
N THR A 234 -8.19 -28.76 -8.08
CA THR A 234 -8.02 -27.37 -7.64
C THR A 234 -8.70 -27.19 -6.29
N HIS A 235 -7.94 -26.84 -5.25
CA HIS A 235 -8.47 -26.83 -3.89
C HIS A 235 -9.24 -25.54 -3.53
N GLY A 236 -8.88 -24.41 -4.14
CA GLY A 236 -9.44 -23.10 -3.80
C GLY A 236 -8.60 -22.33 -2.76
N ASP A 237 -7.34 -22.72 -2.55
CA ASP A 237 -6.42 -22.06 -1.61
C ASP A 237 -5.25 -21.45 -2.37
N LEU A 238 -4.69 -20.36 -1.87
CA LEU A 238 -3.44 -19.77 -2.35
C LEU A 238 -2.26 -20.29 -1.52
N ILE A 239 -1.26 -20.80 -2.22
CA ILE A 239 -0.06 -21.39 -1.62
C ILE A 239 1.20 -20.88 -2.32
N GLU A 240 2.27 -20.75 -1.54
CA GLU A 240 3.62 -20.52 -2.03
C GLU A 240 4.51 -21.67 -1.55
N LEU A 241 5.27 -22.26 -2.48
CA LEU A 241 6.24 -23.30 -2.14
C LEU A 241 7.61 -22.65 -1.90
N THR A 242 8.20 -22.92 -0.73
CA THR A 242 9.44 -22.27 -0.33
C THR A 242 10.66 -23.01 -0.90
N PRO A 243 11.80 -22.34 -1.14
CA PRO A 243 13.04 -22.99 -1.57
C PRO A 243 13.51 -24.11 -0.64
N GLN A 244 13.12 -24.07 0.63
CA GLN A 244 13.41 -25.06 1.66
C GLN A 244 12.55 -26.32 1.53
N GLY A 245 11.59 -26.34 0.61
CA GLY A 245 10.66 -27.46 0.39
C GLY A 245 9.40 -27.42 1.25
N GLY A 246 9.22 -26.36 2.02
CA GLY A 246 8.02 -26.08 2.80
C GLY A 246 6.95 -25.35 2.00
N ALA A 247 5.91 -24.90 2.70
CA ALA A 247 4.81 -24.15 2.08
C ALA A 247 4.24 -23.06 2.99
N ILE A 248 3.89 -21.93 2.39
CA ILE A 248 3.20 -20.81 3.04
C ILE A 248 1.78 -20.74 2.48
N LEU A 249 0.79 -20.73 3.38
CA LEU A 249 -0.62 -20.59 3.04
C LEU A 249 -1.03 -19.13 3.12
N HIS A 250 -1.67 -18.64 2.06
CA HIS A 250 -2.10 -17.24 1.92
C HIS A 250 -3.62 -17.06 2.06
N GLY A 251 -4.33 -18.15 2.39
CA GLY A 251 -5.80 -18.16 2.52
C GLY A 251 -6.49 -18.67 1.26
N ARG A 252 -7.78 -18.39 1.13
CA ARG A 252 -8.60 -18.86 0.01
C ARG A 252 -8.35 -18.06 -1.28
N SER A 253 -8.33 -18.73 -2.43
CA SER A 253 -8.28 -18.08 -3.75
C SER A 253 -9.59 -17.38 -4.11
N ASP A 254 -10.72 -17.86 -3.59
CA ASP A 254 -12.04 -17.19 -3.70
C ASP A 254 -12.26 -16.08 -2.65
N GLY A 255 -11.41 -16.02 -1.62
CA GLY A 255 -11.32 -14.95 -0.63
C GLY A 255 -10.41 -13.78 -1.05
N VAL A 256 -9.88 -13.84 -2.28
CA VAL A 256 -9.12 -12.75 -2.89
C VAL A 256 -10.07 -11.57 -3.11
N LEU A 257 -9.84 -10.49 -2.40
CA LEU A 257 -10.60 -9.26 -2.53
C LEU A 257 -10.25 -8.63 -3.87
N ASN A 258 -11.27 -8.26 -4.66
CA ASN A 258 -11.06 -7.50 -5.88
C ASN A 258 -11.29 -6.03 -5.57
N ILE A 259 -10.22 -5.28 -5.34
CA ILE A 259 -10.28 -3.87 -4.93
C ILE A 259 -9.79 -3.03 -6.08
N ARG A 260 -10.68 -2.26 -6.71
CA ARG A 260 -10.35 -1.39 -7.86
C ARG A 260 -9.68 -2.14 -9.01
N GLY A 261 -10.06 -3.41 -9.23
CA GLY A 261 -9.50 -4.28 -10.27
C GLY A 261 -8.19 -4.98 -9.88
N VAL A 262 -7.72 -4.84 -8.64
CA VAL A 262 -6.53 -5.53 -8.11
C VAL A 262 -6.96 -6.66 -7.19
N ARG A 263 -6.45 -7.86 -7.46
CA ARG A 263 -6.66 -9.07 -6.65
C ARG A 263 -5.72 -9.03 -5.44
N VAL A 264 -6.29 -8.98 -4.24
CA VAL A 264 -5.58 -8.86 -2.98
C VAL A 264 -5.92 -10.02 -2.05
N GLY A 265 -4.90 -10.72 -1.57
CA GLY A 265 -5.06 -11.71 -0.50
C GLY A 265 -5.22 -11.03 0.87
N PRO A 266 -6.29 -11.28 1.64
CA PRO A 266 -6.50 -10.64 2.94
C PRO A 266 -5.47 -11.08 4.01
N ALA A 267 -4.79 -12.21 3.82
CA ALA A 267 -3.74 -12.68 4.72
C ALA A 267 -2.58 -11.68 4.87
N GLU A 268 -2.25 -10.92 3.83
CA GLU A 268 -1.21 -9.90 3.91
C GLU A 268 -1.64 -8.73 4.80
N ILE A 269 -2.91 -8.32 4.72
CA ILE A 269 -3.50 -7.32 5.62
C ILE A 269 -3.36 -7.80 7.06
N TYR A 270 -3.79 -9.04 7.35
CA TYR A 270 -3.74 -9.59 8.70
C TYR A 270 -2.31 -9.69 9.25
N ARG A 271 -1.35 -10.17 8.45
CA ARG A 271 0.07 -10.23 8.81
C ARG A 271 0.63 -8.88 9.22
N ILE A 272 0.25 -7.80 8.52
CA ILE A 272 0.71 -6.46 8.85
C ILE A 272 0.07 -5.95 10.15
N LEU A 273 -1.24 -6.19 10.32
CA LEU A 273 -2.00 -5.75 11.49
C LEU A 273 -1.61 -6.46 12.78
N GLN A 274 -0.92 -7.61 12.72
CA GLN A 274 -0.33 -8.24 13.91
C GLN A 274 0.66 -7.34 14.66
N GLY A 275 1.22 -6.32 14.00
CA GLY A 275 2.08 -5.32 14.64
C GLY A 275 1.33 -4.15 15.29
N VAL A 276 0.01 -4.19 15.36
CA VAL A 276 -0.85 -3.16 15.97
C VAL A 276 -1.51 -3.77 17.21
N ASP A 277 -0.90 -3.54 18.38
CA ASP A 277 -1.21 -4.27 19.61
C ASP A 277 -2.66 -4.10 20.10
N GLU A 278 -3.32 -2.99 19.78
CA GLU A 278 -4.69 -2.66 20.17
C GLU A 278 -5.74 -3.52 19.45
N ILE A 279 -5.40 -4.10 18.29
CA ILE A 279 -6.29 -4.97 17.53
C ILE A 279 -6.23 -6.38 18.14
N ALA A 280 -7.38 -6.87 18.61
CA ALA A 280 -7.55 -8.26 19.01
C ALA A 280 -7.82 -9.15 17.79
N GLU A 281 -8.76 -8.73 16.93
CA GLU A 281 -9.11 -9.43 15.69
C GLU A 281 -9.38 -8.47 14.55
N ALA A 282 -9.18 -8.94 13.32
CA ALA A 282 -9.46 -8.18 12.11
C ALA A 282 -10.03 -9.09 11.01
N MET A 283 -10.92 -8.53 10.20
CA MET A 283 -11.49 -9.18 9.03
C MET A 283 -11.62 -8.18 7.88
N ALA A 284 -11.02 -8.52 6.74
CA ALA A 284 -11.05 -7.73 5.52
C ALA A 284 -12.11 -8.30 4.58
N VAL A 285 -13.06 -7.48 4.15
CA VAL A 285 -14.16 -7.88 3.26
C VAL A 285 -14.40 -6.84 2.17
N GLU A 286 -15.02 -7.30 1.08
CA GLU A 286 -15.41 -6.46 -0.04
C GLU A 286 -16.82 -5.89 0.15
N GLN A 287 -17.00 -4.60 -0.07
CA GLN A 287 -18.30 -3.95 -0.10
C GLN A 287 -18.54 -3.34 -1.49
N GLN A 288 -19.74 -3.55 -2.04
CA GLN A 288 -20.19 -2.88 -3.25
C GLN A 288 -20.39 -1.40 -2.96
N ALA A 289 -19.77 -0.55 -3.78
CA ALA A 289 -19.77 0.90 -3.63
C ALA A 289 -19.76 1.51 -5.03
N ALA A 290 -20.93 1.89 -5.53
CA ALA A 290 -21.11 2.40 -6.90
C ALA A 290 -20.37 3.74 -7.13
N ASP A 291 -20.08 4.46 -6.05
CA ASP A 291 -19.32 5.71 -5.99
C ASP A 291 -17.79 5.50 -6.10
N GLU A 292 -17.29 4.27 -5.95
CA GLU A 292 -15.86 3.95 -6.02
C GLU A 292 -15.44 3.43 -7.42
N PRO A 293 -14.23 3.77 -7.91
CA PRO A 293 -13.71 3.25 -9.17
C PRO A 293 -13.65 1.71 -9.17
N GLY A 294 -14.45 1.05 -10.02
CA GLY A 294 -14.57 -0.41 -10.06
C GLY A 294 -15.73 -0.99 -9.24
N GLY A 295 -16.59 -0.14 -8.67
CA GLY A 295 -17.87 -0.52 -8.05
C GLY A 295 -17.76 -1.24 -6.71
N THR A 296 -16.55 -1.33 -6.14
CA THR A 296 -16.22 -2.15 -4.96
C THR A 296 -15.14 -1.46 -4.12
N ARG A 297 -15.18 -1.65 -2.80
CA ARG A 297 -14.21 -1.10 -1.84
C ARG A 297 -13.84 -2.10 -0.75
N LEU A 298 -12.65 -1.91 -0.17
CA LEU A 298 -12.15 -2.70 0.95
C LEU A 298 -12.70 -2.17 2.28
N ILE A 299 -13.32 -3.03 3.07
CA ILE A 299 -13.74 -2.77 4.44
C ILE A 299 -12.88 -3.59 5.39
N LEU A 300 -12.39 -2.96 6.45
CA LEU A 300 -11.70 -3.63 7.54
C LEU A 300 -12.58 -3.56 8.80
N LEU A 301 -13.11 -4.70 9.21
CA LEU A 301 -13.76 -4.87 10.50
C LEU A 301 -12.69 -5.18 11.55
N VAL A 302 -12.68 -4.49 12.67
CA VAL A 302 -11.73 -4.70 13.77
C VAL A 302 -12.44 -4.93 15.09
N VAL A 303 -11.97 -5.91 15.86
CA VAL A 303 -12.31 -6.08 17.27
C VAL A 303 -11.09 -5.61 18.05
N LEU A 304 -11.27 -4.67 18.96
CA LEU A 304 -10.18 -4.13 19.77
C LEU A 304 -10.08 -4.86 21.10
N ARG A 305 -8.91 -4.76 21.75
CA ARG A 305 -8.73 -5.25 23.13
C ARG A 305 -9.66 -4.50 24.10
N PRO A 306 -9.98 -5.08 25.27
CA PRO A 306 -10.77 -4.40 26.30
C PRO A 306 -10.23 -3.00 26.62
N ASP A 307 -11.14 -2.08 26.88
CA ASP A 307 -10.88 -0.66 27.20
C ASP A 307 -10.21 0.17 26.09
N MET A 308 -10.12 -0.37 24.86
CA MET A 308 -9.63 0.36 23.69
C MET A 308 -10.79 0.75 22.77
N ALA A 309 -10.69 1.93 22.15
CA ALA A 309 -11.66 2.43 21.19
C ALA A 309 -10.98 2.78 19.88
N LEU A 310 -11.69 2.60 18.76
CA LEU A 310 -11.21 3.00 17.46
C LEU A 310 -11.33 4.51 17.34
N ASP A 311 -10.19 5.19 17.49
CA ASP A 311 -10.08 6.64 17.35
C ASP A 311 -9.35 7.02 16.04
N GLY A 312 -9.28 8.32 15.76
CA GLY A 312 -8.56 8.86 14.60
C GLY A 312 -7.09 8.43 14.54
N PRO A 313 -6.31 8.57 15.64
CA PRO A 313 -4.93 8.11 15.70
C PRO A 313 -4.72 6.62 15.37
N LEU A 314 -5.50 5.73 15.97
CA LEU A 314 -5.44 4.28 15.72
C LEU A 314 -5.80 3.96 14.26
N THR A 315 -6.87 4.59 13.75
CA THR A 315 -7.30 4.46 12.34
C THR A 315 -6.19 4.89 11.38
N ALA A 316 -5.52 6.01 11.64
CA ALA A 316 -4.41 6.52 10.84
C ALA A 316 -3.20 5.57 10.91
N ARG A 317 -2.87 5.04 12.09
CA ARG A 317 -1.76 4.08 12.26
C ARG A 317 -2.02 2.77 11.53
N ILE A 318 -3.23 2.24 11.59
CA ILE A 318 -3.65 1.04 10.85
C ILE A 318 -3.42 1.24 9.34
N ARG A 319 -3.91 2.36 8.78
CA ARG A 319 -3.73 2.70 7.36
C ARG A 319 -2.26 2.88 7.00
N SER A 320 -1.49 3.54 7.86
CA SER A 320 -0.06 3.79 7.68
C SER A 320 0.75 2.49 7.65
N GLU A 321 0.51 1.56 8.58
CA GLU A 321 1.23 0.28 8.62
C GLU A 321 0.89 -0.59 7.40
N LEU A 322 -0.38 -0.64 6.99
CA LEU A 322 -0.82 -1.35 5.77
C LEU A 322 -0.18 -0.77 4.51
N LEU A 323 -0.08 0.55 4.41
CA LEU A 323 0.57 1.22 3.29
C LEU A 323 2.09 1.00 3.29
N ARG A 324 2.73 1.04 4.47
CA ARG A 324 4.19 0.98 4.62
C ARG A 324 4.74 -0.43 4.39
N ARG A 325 4.06 -1.45 4.92
CA ARG A 325 4.50 -2.86 4.85
C ARG A 325 3.86 -3.64 3.70
N GLY A 326 2.87 -3.06 3.03
CA GLY A 326 2.15 -3.65 1.92
C GLY A 326 2.07 -2.70 0.73
N SER A 327 0.86 -2.43 0.24
CA SER A 327 0.62 -1.52 -0.89
C SER A 327 -0.61 -0.65 -0.67
N ALA A 328 -0.78 0.38 -1.51
CA ALA A 328 -1.96 1.25 -1.47
C ALA A 328 -3.28 0.48 -1.70
N ALA A 329 -3.24 -0.69 -2.34
CA ALA A 329 -4.41 -1.54 -2.54
C ALA A 329 -4.85 -2.27 -1.26
N LEU A 330 -3.96 -2.42 -0.28
CA LEU A 330 -4.26 -3.05 1.02
C LEU A 330 -4.89 -2.08 2.02
N VAL A 331 -4.91 -0.78 1.70
CA VAL A 331 -5.43 0.24 2.61
C VAL A 331 -6.96 0.25 2.51
N PRO A 332 -7.69 -0.06 3.60
CA PRO A 332 -9.14 -0.13 3.58
C PRO A 332 -9.77 1.23 3.29
N ALA A 333 -10.88 1.26 2.55
CA ALA A 333 -11.66 2.47 2.34
C ALA A 333 -12.35 2.91 3.64
N ARG A 334 -12.84 1.95 4.44
CA ARG A 334 -13.43 2.16 5.76
C ARG A 334 -12.90 1.14 6.77
N ILE A 335 -12.77 1.58 8.02
CA ILE A 335 -12.44 0.75 9.16
C ILE A 335 -13.60 0.88 10.14
N ALA A 336 -14.15 -0.25 10.59
CA ALA A 336 -15.27 -0.27 11.53
C ALA A 336 -14.92 -1.13 12.74
N GLN A 337 -15.07 -0.56 13.94
CA GLN A 337 -14.99 -1.32 15.17
C GLN A 337 -16.27 -2.12 15.35
N VAL A 338 -16.15 -3.42 15.58
CA VAL A 338 -17.28 -4.30 15.85
C VAL A 338 -17.03 -5.07 17.13
N ASP A 339 -18.10 -5.47 17.82
CA ASP A 339 -17.99 -6.21 19.08
C ASP A 339 -17.43 -7.62 18.86
N GLU A 340 -17.82 -8.26 17.74
CA GLU A 340 -17.36 -9.60 17.38
C GLU A 340 -17.39 -9.81 15.85
N LEU A 341 -16.60 -10.77 15.36
CA LEU A 341 -16.56 -11.19 13.96
C LEU A 341 -17.35 -12.49 13.75
N PRO A 342 -18.01 -12.69 12.61
CA PRO A 342 -18.77 -13.91 12.37
C PRO A 342 -17.86 -15.13 12.29
N VAL A 343 -18.12 -16.10 13.15
CA VAL A 343 -17.44 -17.38 13.23
C VAL A 343 -18.43 -18.53 13.11
N THR A 344 -18.00 -19.61 12.47
CA THR A 344 -18.77 -20.86 12.35
C THR A 344 -18.79 -21.64 13.66
N ASN A 345 -19.68 -22.62 13.79
CA ASN A 345 -19.70 -23.57 14.93
C ASN A 345 -18.38 -24.36 15.11
N SER A 346 -17.49 -24.33 14.13
CA SER A 346 -16.14 -24.92 14.20
C SER A 346 -15.05 -23.93 14.66
N GLY A 347 -15.42 -22.69 15.01
CA GLY A 347 -14.50 -21.61 15.38
C GLY A 347 -13.78 -20.93 14.21
N LYS A 348 -14.11 -21.32 12.95
CA LYS A 348 -13.54 -20.68 11.75
C LYS A 348 -14.26 -19.37 11.42
N ARG A 349 -13.49 -18.34 11.07
CA ARG A 349 -14.00 -17.08 10.53
C ARG A 349 -14.82 -17.28 9.25
N SER A 350 -15.86 -16.47 9.08
CA SER A 350 -16.75 -16.50 7.91
C SER A 350 -16.76 -15.15 7.19
N GLU A 351 -15.75 -14.90 6.37
CA GLU A 351 -15.61 -13.69 5.54
C GLU A 351 -16.80 -13.53 4.59
N THR A 352 -17.39 -14.64 4.14
CA THR A 352 -18.58 -14.60 3.27
C THR A 352 -19.79 -14.03 4.02
N ALA A 353 -20.00 -14.42 5.28
CA ALA A 353 -21.12 -13.90 6.07
C ALA A 353 -20.92 -12.42 6.42
N ALA A 354 -19.69 -12.02 6.80
CA ALA A 354 -19.35 -10.61 6.98
C ALA A 354 -19.54 -9.81 5.69
N ARG A 355 -19.08 -10.33 4.55
CA ARG A 355 -19.28 -9.71 3.23
C ARG A 355 -20.76 -9.53 2.92
N ASP A 356 -21.60 -10.51 3.18
CA ASP A 356 -23.03 -10.37 2.98
C ASP A 356 -23.63 -9.30 3.90
N ALA A 357 -23.24 -9.28 5.18
CA ALA A 357 -23.69 -8.28 6.14
C ALA A 357 -23.29 -6.85 5.74
N VAL A 358 -22.03 -6.59 5.38
CA VAL A 358 -21.59 -5.23 4.96
C VAL A 358 -22.29 -4.75 3.69
N ASN A 359 -22.82 -5.67 2.87
CA ASN A 359 -23.59 -5.37 1.67
C ASN A 359 -25.12 -5.37 1.90
N GLY A 360 -25.58 -5.48 3.16
CA GLY A 360 -27.00 -5.52 3.51
C GLY A 360 -27.73 -6.77 2.98
N ARG A 361 -27.00 -7.84 2.66
CA ARG A 361 -27.55 -9.11 2.17
C ARG A 361 -27.69 -10.09 3.33
N SER A 362 -28.73 -10.92 3.27
CA SER A 362 -28.88 -12.02 4.23
C SER A 362 -27.77 -13.07 4.02
N ALA A 363 -27.07 -13.42 5.09
CA ALA A 363 -26.01 -14.44 5.04
C ALA A 363 -26.63 -15.81 4.70
N ARG A 364 -26.15 -16.43 3.61
CA ARG A 364 -26.71 -17.69 3.09
C ARG A 364 -26.49 -18.89 4.02
N ASN A 365 -25.47 -18.84 4.86
CA ASN A 365 -25.04 -19.91 5.76
C ASN A 365 -25.24 -19.54 7.24
N ARG A 366 -26.29 -18.78 7.56
CA ARG A 366 -26.56 -18.27 8.91
C ARG A 366 -26.61 -19.37 9.98
N ASP A 367 -27.17 -20.54 9.67
CA ASP A 367 -27.30 -21.68 10.59
C ASP A 367 -25.94 -22.35 10.92
N ALA A 368 -24.91 -22.09 10.13
CA ALA A 368 -23.56 -22.60 10.36
C ALA A 368 -22.73 -21.68 11.28
N LEU A 369 -23.25 -20.50 11.63
CA LEU A 369 -22.57 -19.51 12.48
C LEU A 369 -22.87 -19.75 13.96
N GLN A 370 -21.83 -19.65 14.78
CA GLN A 370 -21.94 -19.70 16.24
C GLN A 370 -22.53 -18.40 16.80
N ASN A 371 -22.20 -17.27 16.18
CA ASN A 371 -22.61 -15.93 16.60
C ASN A 371 -23.36 -15.17 15.48
N PRO A 372 -24.53 -15.65 15.02
CA PRO A 372 -25.25 -15.03 13.92
C PRO A 372 -25.83 -13.63 14.27
N GLY A 373 -25.83 -13.25 15.55
CA GLY A 373 -26.27 -11.92 16.03
C GLY A 373 -25.37 -10.78 15.56
N CYS A 374 -24.05 -11.02 15.41
CA CYS A 374 -23.11 -10.01 14.95
C CYS A 374 -23.42 -9.44 13.56
N LEU A 375 -24.10 -10.23 12.72
CA LEU A 375 -24.38 -9.84 11.33
C LEU A 375 -25.28 -8.62 11.24
N GLU A 376 -26.23 -8.45 12.15
CA GLU A 376 -27.13 -7.29 12.16
C GLU A 376 -26.39 -6.03 12.64
N ALA A 377 -25.53 -6.16 13.65
CA ALA A 377 -24.68 -5.07 14.12
C ALA A 377 -23.71 -4.62 13.01
N ILE A 378 -23.09 -5.55 12.30
CA ILE A 378 -22.24 -5.26 11.13
C ILE A 378 -23.08 -4.60 10.03
N ALA A 379 -24.22 -5.19 9.68
CA ALA A 379 -25.07 -4.69 8.59
C ALA A 379 -25.62 -3.30 8.86
N ASN A 380 -25.76 -2.86 10.11
CA ASN A 380 -26.27 -1.53 10.48
C ASN A 380 -25.17 -0.57 10.97
N HIS A 381 -23.89 -0.97 10.90
CA HIS A 381 -22.80 -0.19 11.47
C HIS A 381 -22.66 1.17 10.77
N PRO A 382 -22.66 2.31 11.48
CA PRO A 382 -22.72 3.64 10.88
C PRO A 382 -21.50 3.96 9.99
N ALA A 383 -20.31 3.47 10.34
CA ALA A 383 -19.11 3.65 9.51
C ALA A 383 -19.15 2.93 8.14
N LEU A 384 -20.13 2.04 7.91
CA LEU A 384 -20.25 1.25 6.67
C LEU A 384 -21.27 1.81 5.69
N HIS A 385 -22.13 2.72 6.11
CA HIS A 385 -23.19 3.34 5.29
C HIS A 385 -22.88 4.80 5.00
N THR A 386 -23.15 5.21 3.76
CA THR A 386 -23.27 6.62 3.40
C THR A 386 -24.74 7.02 3.61
N PRO A 387 -25.08 8.08 4.35
CA PRO A 387 -26.45 8.59 4.33
C PRO A 387 -26.80 9.00 2.90
N SER A 388 -27.82 8.37 2.29
CA SER A 388 -28.34 8.82 1.00
C SER A 388 -29.16 10.10 1.22
N PHE A 389 -28.78 11.22 0.61
CA PHE A 389 -29.72 12.31 0.40
C PHE A 389 -30.42 12.10 -0.94
N THR A 390 -31.72 11.84 -0.87
CA THR A 390 -32.63 12.07 -1.98
C THR A 390 -32.65 13.57 -2.28
N ALA A 391 -32.51 13.90 -3.55
CA ALA A 391 -32.59 15.26 -4.05
C ALA A 391 -34.02 15.81 -3.88
N GLU A 392 -34.37 16.30 -2.70
CA GLU A 392 -35.56 17.12 -2.49
C GLU A 392 -35.28 18.31 -1.56
N SER A 393 -35.66 19.50 -2.07
CA SER A 393 -35.77 20.81 -1.41
C SER A 393 -34.50 21.67 -1.26
N HIS A 394 -33.96 22.10 -2.39
CA HIS A 394 -32.83 23.03 -2.52
C HIS A 394 -33.16 24.52 -2.27
N GLU A 395 -34.16 24.86 -1.46
CA GLU A 395 -34.54 26.27 -1.21
C GLU A 395 -34.78 26.66 0.25
N GLN A 396 -34.74 25.72 1.22
CA GLN A 396 -35.02 26.03 2.62
C GLN A 396 -33.77 26.14 3.53
N VAL A 397 -32.63 25.55 3.15
CA VAL A 397 -31.43 25.45 4.03
C VAL A 397 -30.68 26.77 4.22
N VAL A 398 -30.80 27.71 3.27
CA VAL A 398 -30.05 28.99 3.33
C VAL A 398 -30.60 29.94 4.40
N ARG A 399 -31.80 29.70 4.96
CA ARG A 399 -32.41 30.62 5.94
C ARG A 399 -32.06 30.34 7.42
N ASP A 400 -31.60 29.15 7.79
CA ASP A 400 -31.35 28.78 9.20
C ASP A 400 -29.86 28.68 9.59
N LEU A 401 -28.93 28.96 8.69
CA LEU A 401 -27.48 28.83 8.93
C LEU A 401 -26.89 29.85 9.93
N ASN A 402 -27.69 30.78 10.47
CA ASN A 402 -27.25 31.82 11.41
C ASN A 402 -27.80 31.67 12.85
N ALA A 403 -28.36 30.51 13.23
CA ALA A 403 -28.83 30.27 14.61
C ALA A 403 -28.07 29.12 15.31
N GLY A 404 -27.35 29.45 16.40
CA GLY A 404 -26.74 28.49 17.32
C GLY A 404 -25.63 27.61 16.73
N ASP A 405 -25.51 26.39 17.26
CA ASP A 405 -24.46 25.40 16.91
C ASP A 405 -24.72 24.62 15.59
N ALA A 406 -25.67 25.05 14.78
CA ALA A 406 -26.09 24.33 13.58
C ALA A 406 -24.95 24.18 12.55
N LEU A 407 -24.14 25.24 12.39
CA LEU A 407 -22.98 25.25 11.50
C LEU A 407 -21.87 24.30 12.00
N GLU A 408 -21.57 24.31 13.30
CA GLU A 408 -20.58 23.42 13.90
C GLU A 408 -20.98 21.95 13.78
N ARG A 409 -22.27 21.61 13.95
CA ARG A 409 -22.79 20.25 13.75
C ARG A 409 -22.72 19.81 12.28
N GLU A 410 -22.93 20.73 11.34
CA GLU A 410 -22.80 20.45 9.91
C GLU A 410 -21.33 20.22 9.52
N LEU A 411 -20.44 21.11 9.97
CA LEU A 411 -19.00 20.96 9.78
C LEU A 411 -18.46 19.68 10.41
N GLN A 412 -18.94 19.31 11.60
CA GLN A 412 -18.63 18.03 12.23
C GLN A 412 -19.02 16.87 11.32
N ARG A 413 -20.25 16.85 10.79
CA ARG A 413 -20.72 15.79 9.88
C ARG A 413 -19.90 15.72 8.59
N ILE A 414 -19.53 16.86 8.02
CA ILE A 414 -18.66 16.92 6.84
C ILE A 414 -17.26 16.38 7.18
N CYS A 415 -16.66 16.79 8.30
CA CYS A 415 -15.38 16.27 8.77
C CYS A 415 -15.39 14.77 9.00
N GLU A 416 -16.39 14.24 9.72
CA GLU A 416 -16.48 12.81 10.03
C GLU A 416 -16.65 11.98 8.76
N ARG A 417 -17.45 12.46 7.80
CA ARG A 417 -17.66 11.80 6.50
C ARG A 417 -16.40 11.79 5.65
N VAL A 418 -15.75 12.94 5.50
CA VAL A 418 -14.57 13.10 4.64
C VAL A 418 -13.37 12.37 5.22
N LEU A 419 -13.16 12.45 6.54
CA LEU A 419 -12.08 11.75 7.23
C LEU A 419 -12.37 10.28 7.48
N SER A 420 -13.64 9.87 7.38
CA SER A 420 -14.09 8.52 7.76
C SER A 420 -13.69 8.15 9.20
N VAL A 421 -13.74 9.14 10.09
CA VAL A 421 -13.47 9.03 11.54
C VAL A 421 -14.70 9.59 12.24
N SER A 422 -15.32 8.83 13.14
CA SER A 422 -16.45 9.27 13.95
C SER A 422 -16.39 8.56 15.31
N PRO A 423 -16.61 9.25 16.44
CA PRO A 423 -16.94 10.68 16.53
C PRO A 423 -15.71 11.59 16.45
N ILE A 424 -15.86 12.79 15.87
CA ILE A 424 -14.88 13.89 15.95
C ILE A 424 -15.44 14.94 16.92
N GLN A 425 -14.70 15.25 17.99
CA GLN A 425 -15.08 16.30 18.93
C GLN A 425 -14.79 17.68 18.33
N TRP A 426 -15.55 18.71 18.72
CA TRP A 426 -15.38 20.05 18.15
C TRP A 426 -14.00 20.65 18.40
N SER A 427 -13.37 20.31 19.53
CA SER A 427 -12.02 20.76 19.88
C SER A 427 -10.91 20.01 19.14
N ASP A 428 -11.22 18.92 18.45
CA ASP A 428 -10.21 18.07 17.84
C ASP A 428 -9.51 18.80 16.69
N ASN A 429 -8.20 18.61 16.63
CA ASN A 429 -7.40 19.07 15.51
C ASN A 429 -7.66 18.14 14.32
N ILE A 430 -8.37 18.65 13.32
CA ILE A 430 -8.76 17.93 12.10
C ILE A 430 -7.54 17.35 11.36
N LEU A 431 -6.36 17.98 11.46
CA LEU A 431 -5.11 17.48 10.86
C LEU A 431 -4.56 16.24 11.59
N GLU A 432 -4.80 16.16 12.89
CA GLU A 432 -4.37 15.03 13.75
C GLU A 432 -5.35 13.86 13.68
N CYS A 433 -6.59 14.10 13.25
CA CYS A 433 -7.59 13.07 12.94
C CYS A 433 -7.32 12.29 11.65
N GLY A 434 -6.11 12.37 11.08
CA GLY A 434 -5.70 11.61 9.89
C GLY A 434 -6.03 12.28 8.56
N ALA A 435 -6.31 13.58 8.53
CA ALA A 435 -6.49 14.33 7.30
C ALA A 435 -5.17 14.37 6.50
N ASP A 436 -5.13 13.69 5.35
CA ASP A 436 -4.07 13.90 4.37
C ASP A 436 -4.41 15.05 3.40
N SER A 437 -3.46 15.45 2.57
CA SER A 437 -3.64 16.60 1.67
C SER A 437 -4.79 16.43 0.66
N LEU A 438 -5.21 15.19 0.34
CA LEU A 438 -6.35 14.94 -0.53
C LEU A 438 -7.66 15.05 0.24
N THR A 439 -7.69 14.51 1.45
CA THR A 439 -8.86 14.56 2.33
C THR A 439 -9.18 16.00 2.76
N ILE A 440 -8.17 16.84 2.99
CA ILE A 440 -8.35 18.29 3.23
C ILE A 440 -8.97 18.98 2.01
N LEU A 441 -8.58 18.64 0.79
CA LEU A 441 -9.13 19.25 -0.42
C LEU A 441 -10.60 18.88 -0.63
N ILE A 442 -10.96 17.61 -0.41
CA ILE A 442 -12.34 17.14 -0.46
C ILE A 442 -13.17 17.84 0.63
N LEU A 443 -12.61 17.97 1.84
CA LEU A 443 -13.25 18.66 2.96
C LEU A 443 -13.62 20.10 2.57
N PHE A 444 -12.70 20.82 1.95
CA PHE A 444 -12.91 22.21 1.54
C PHE A 444 -13.91 22.35 0.41
N MET A 445 -13.86 21.47 -0.59
CA MET A 445 -14.83 21.47 -1.68
C MET A 445 -16.26 21.27 -1.14
N GLU A 446 -16.44 20.34 -0.22
CA GLU A 446 -17.75 20.05 0.36
C GLU A 446 -18.21 21.17 1.30
N ILE A 447 -17.33 21.72 2.12
CA ILE A 447 -17.64 22.90 2.94
C ILE A 447 -18.08 24.06 2.03
N ALA A 448 -17.36 24.34 0.95
CA ALA A 448 -17.71 25.41 0.01
C ALA A 448 -19.04 25.15 -0.70
N GLU A 449 -19.32 23.89 -1.05
CA GLU A 449 -20.58 23.49 -1.66
C GLU A 449 -21.78 23.72 -0.72
N HIS A 450 -21.63 23.36 0.56
CA HIS A 450 -22.68 23.39 1.58
C HIS A 450 -22.86 24.78 2.20
N THR A 451 -21.78 25.54 2.38
CA THR A 451 -21.80 26.86 3.06
C THR A 451 -21.78 28.03 2.08
N LYS A 452 -21.52 27.77 0.78
CA LYS A 452 -21.30 28.79 -0.26
C LYS A 452 -20.12 29.74 0.04
N CYS A 453 -19.28 29.44 1.03
CA CYS A 453 -18.07 30.19 1.35
C CYS A 453 -16.84 29.34 1.05
N GLU A 454 -15.89 29.90 0.30
CA GLU A 454 -14.57 29.30 0.15
C GLU A 454 -13.72 29.62 1.38
N LEU A 455 -13.36 28.60 2.15
CA LEU A 455 -12.44 28.75 3.27
C LEU A 455 -11.02 29.00 2.75
N PRO A 456 -10.33 30.07 3.20
CA PRO A 456 -8.92 30.25 2.90
C PRO A 456 -8.11 29.13 3.56
N LEU A 457 -7.40 28.33 2.75
CA LEU A 457 -6.61 27.20 3.22
C LEU A 457 -5.58 27.64 4.28
N SER A 458 -5.00 28.83 4.12
CA SER A 458 -4.06 29.44 5.09
C SER A 458 -4.68 29.63 6.47
N ASP A 459 -5.94 30.02 6.53
CA ASP A 459 -6.60 30.44 7.77
C ASP A 459 -7.12 29.24 8.54
N PHE A 460 -7.57 28.19 7.84
CA PHE A 460 -7.90 26.90 8.45
C PHE A 460 -6.72 26.30 9.22
N PHE A 461 -5.50 26.32 8.69
CA PHE A 461 -4.34 25.79 9.40
C PHE A 461 -4.00 26.57 10.67
N THR A 462 -4.44 27.82 10.80
CA THR A 462 -4.24 28.59 12.03
C THR A 462 -5.14 28.11 13.18
N SER A 463 -6.31 27.55 12.86
CA SER A 463 -7.26 26.99 13.81
C SER A 463 -8.02 25.79 13.19
N PRO A 464 -7.36 24.62 13.05
CA PRO A 464 -7.90 23.47 12.33
C PRO A 464 -8.90 22.68 13.20
N THR A 465 -9.92 23.36 13.71
CA THR A 465 -10.97 22.81 14.57
C THR A 465 -12.33 23.18 13.99
N ILE A 466 -13.39 22.46 14.38
CA ILE A 466 -14.77 22.75 13.93
C ILE A 466 -15.19 24.20 14.29
N PRO A 467 -14.97 24.69 15.53
CA PRO A 467 -15.21 26.09 15.87
C PRO A 467 -14.32 27.07 15.11
N GLY A 468 -13.07 26.69 14.77
CA GLY A 468 -12.18 27.50 13.96
C GLY A 468 -12.73 27.71 12.55
N MET A 469 -13.15 26.63 11.89
CA MET A 469 -13.81 26.68 10.58
C MET A 469 -15.13 27.45 10.63
N ALA A 470 -15.97 27.21 11.64
CA ALA A 470 -17.21 27.94 11.82
C ALA A 470 -16.98 29.44 12.01
N SER A 471 -15.96 29.82 12.79
CA SER A 471 -15.56 31.22 12.98
C SER A 471 -15.04 31.86 11.70
N LEU A 472 -14.34 31.12 10.84
CA LEU A 472 -13.88 31.63 9.54
C LEU A 472 -15.07 31.85 8.60
N ILE A 473 -15.99 30.89 8.53
CA ILE A 473 -17.21 31.01 7.72
C ILE A 473 -18.08 32.19 8.20
N ARG A 474 -18.23 32.35 9.51
CA ARG A 474 -18.97 33.50 10.11
C ARG A 474 -18.23 34.83 9.96
N GLY A 475 -16.90 34.81 10.07
CA GLY A 475 -16.02 35.99 10.05
C GLY A 475 -15.87 36.64 8.68
N ILE A 476 -16.11 35.91 7.58
CA ILE A 476 -16.13 36.47 6.22
C ILE A 476 -17.29 37.47 6.03
N GLY A 477 -18.27 37.51 6.95
CA GLY A 477 -19.40 38.45 6.94
C GLY A 477 -19.33 39.65 7.89
N THR A 478 -18.42 39.72 8.88
CA THR A 478 -18.35 40.87 9.80
C THR A 478 -16.95 41.06 10.40
N ASP A 479 -16.43 42.28 10.29
CA ASP A 479 -15.21 42.76 10.95
C ASP A 479 -15.28 42.58 12.48
N LYS A 480 -14.47 41.65 13.02
CA LYS A 480 -13.65 41.75 14.25
C LYS A 480 -13.23 40.36 14.75
N ALA A 481 -11.94 40.04 14.62
CA ALA A 481 -11.34 38.85 15.24
C ALA A 481 -11.12 39.04 16.77
N PRO A 482 -11.40 38.03 17.62
CA PRO A 482 -10.90 38.01 18.99
C PRO A 482 -9.50 37.38 19.08
N LYS A 483 -8.69 37.91 20.02
CA LYS A 483 -7.30 37.52 20.30
C LYS A 483 -7.20 36.19 21.05
N ARG A 484 -6.16 35.42 20.68
CA ARG A 484 -5.64 34.19 21.29
C ARG A 484 -5.44 34.26 22.82
N THR A 485 -5.82 33.19 23.51
CA THR A 485 -5.17 32.71 24.74
C THR A 485 -5.07 31.18 24.68
N GLY A 486 -3.88 30.62 24.91
CA GLY A 486 -3.68 29.17 25.05
C GLY A 486 -2.40 28.62 24.39
N SER A 487 -1.49 28.15 25.23
CA SER A 487 -0.20 27.51 24.93
C SER A 487 -0.29 26.34 23.93
N ARG A 488 0.55 26.32 22.88
CA ARG A 488 0.63 25.21 21.90
C ARG A 488 1.74 24.22 22.27
N SER A 489 1.41 22.94 22.36
CA SER A 489 2.34 21.79 22.36
C SER A 489 2.29 21.05 21.02
N GLY A 490 2.38 21.76 19.89
CA GLY A 490 2.27 21.19 18.53
C GLY A 490 3.44 21.57 17.61
N PRO A 491 3.55 20.94 16.42
CA PRO A 491 4.55 21.26 15.41
C PRO A 491 4.57 22.74 15.01
N GLN A 492 5.75 23.27 14.68
CA GLN A 492 5.98 24.66 14.28
C GLN A 492 6.68 24.73 12.92
N ILE A 493 6.30 25.70 12.08
CA ILE A 493 6.92 25.96 10.77
C ILE A 493 7.75 27.23 10.83
N ARG A 494 8.97 27.19 10.26
CA ARG A 494 9.86 28.37 10.12
C ARG A 494 10.71 28.29 8.85
N SER A 495 11.33 29.41 8.46
CA SER A 495 12.36 29.40 7.42
C SER A 495 13.59 28.60 7.86
N ALA A 496 14.17 27.89 6.91
CA ALA A 496 15.44 27.18 7.06
C ALA A 496 16.60 28.13 6.76
N GLY A 497 17.54 28.24 7.71
CA GLY A 497 18.73 29.06 7.56
C GLY A 497 20.01 28.24 7.37
N PRO A 498 21.17 28.88 7.13
CA PRO A 498 22.46 28.20 6.97
C PRO A 498 22.82 27.27 8.12
N ALA A 499 22.40 27.57 9.35
CA ALA A 499 22.62 26.74 10.53
C ALA A 499 21.90 25.37 10.47
N ASP A 500 20.81 25.26 9.71
CA ASP A 500 20.02 24.03 9.58
C ASP A 500 20.64 23.03 8.57
N THR A 501 21.61 23.46 7.76
CA THR A 501 22.17 22.72 6.62
C THR A 501 22.59 21.29 6.98
N GLU A 502 23.31 21.11 8.09
CA GLU A 502 23.80 19.79 8.50
C GLU A 502 22.66 18.86 8.94
N GLN A 503 21.67 19.39 9.65
CA GLN A 503 20.49 18.64 10.08
C GLN A 503 19.61 18.27 8.87
N LEU A 504 19.47 19.19 7.91
CA LEU A 504 18.73 18.98 6.66
C LEU A 504 19.39 17.92 5.78
N CYS A 505 20.71 17.93 5.64
CA CYS A 505 21.42 16.91 4.86
C CYS A 505 21.20 15.50 5.45
N LYS A 506 21.19 15.36 6.78
CA LYS A 506 20.87 14.10 7.46
C LYS A 506 19.40 13.71 7.30
N PHE A 507 18.49 14.68 7.40
CA PHE A 507 17.06 14.47 7.24
C PHE A 507 16.69 14.01 5.81
N LEU A 508 17.26 14.65 4.79
CA LEU A 508 17.06 14.27 3.38
C LEU A 508 17.73 12.95 3.04
N HIS A 509 18.88 12.63 3.65
CA HIS A 509 19.47 11.29 3.55
C HIS A 509 18.51 10.22 4.08
N TYR A 510 17.90 10.44 5.24
CA TYR A 510 16.88 9.54 5.78
C TYR A 510 15.66 9.42 4.85
N GLY A 511 15.16 10.55 4.31
CA GLY A 511 13.95 10.56 3.50
C GLY A 511 14.11 10.01 2.08
N PHE A 512 15.27 10.17 1.46
CA PHE A 512 15.48 9.89 0.02
C PHE A 512 16.65 8.95 -0.27
N GLY A 513 17.63 8.79 0.63
CA GLY A 513 18.72 7.82 0.52
C GLY A 513 20.13 8.34 0.13
N PRO A 514 20.32 9.33 -0.78
CA PRO A 514 21.65 9.86 -1.11
C PRO A 514 22.41 10.36 0.13
N PRO A 515 23.75 10.25 0.16
CA PRO A 515 24.55 10.62 1.32
C PRO A 515 24.43 12.13 1.63
N PRO A 516 24.60 12.56 2.89
CA PRO A 516 24.52 13.97 3.28
C PRO A 516 25.36 14.94 2.43
N ALA A 517 26.54 14.49 1.97
CA ALA A 517 27.41 15.30 1.09
C ALA A 517 26.77 15.65 -0.26
N ALA A 518 25.92 14.78 -0.81
CA ALA A 518 25.20 15.05 -2.06
C ALA A 518 24.11 16.12 -1.86
N TRP A 519 23.45 16.11 -0.70
CA TRP A 519 22.42 17.09 -0.35
C TRP A 519 23.00 18.47 -0.08
N ARG A 520 24.24 18.56 0.43
CA ARG A 520 24.91 19.84 0.72
C ARG A 520 25.00 20.74 -0.51
N GLN A 521 25.15 20.15 -1.70
CA GLN A 521 25.22 20.88 -2.95
C GLN A 521 23.94 21.68 -3.27
N LEU A 522 22.77 21.26 -2.76
CA LEU A 522 21.52 22.03 -2.90
C LEU A 522 21.57 23.39 -2.20
N PHE A 523 22.38 23.51 -1.14
CA PHE A 523 22.44 24.68 -0.29
C PHE A 523 23.59 25.62 -0.67
N ASP A 524 24.60 25.13 -1.40
CA ASP A 524 25.86 25.82 -1.69
C ASP A 524 25.95 26.45 -3.09
N TYR A 525 24.82 26.64 -3.79
CA TYR A 525 24.81 27.30 -5.11
C TYR A 525 25.31 28.75 -5.05
N GLN A 526 26.04 29.19 -6.09
CA GLN A 526 26.82 30.44 -6.11
C GLN A 526 26.28 31.51 -7.08
N TRP A 527 25.21 31.23 -7.84
CA TRP A 527 24.63 32.19 -8.80
C TRP A 527 23.75 33.27 -8.16
N LEU A 528 23.65 33.26 -6.83
CA LEU A 528 22.90 34.25 -6.06
C LEU A 528 23.62 34.48 -4.73
N ASP A 529 24.21 35.66 -4.58
CA ASP A 529 25.01 36.04 -3.41
C ASP A 529 24.16 36.06 -2.12
N GLU A 530 22.93 36.60 -2.20
CA GLU A 530 22.00 36.69 -1.07
C GLU A 530 20.76 35.81 -1.30
N LYS A 531 20.71 34.67 -0.60
CA LYS A 531 19.60 33.72 -0.64
C LYS A 531 18.50 34.15 0.34
N PRO A 532 17.21 34.20 -0.07
CA PRO A 532 16.12 34.52 0.84
C PRO A 532 16.04 33.55 2.04
N ASP A 533 16.08 32.25 1.77
CA ASP A 533 16.21 31.17 2.75
C ASP A 533 16.60 29.86 2.03
N LEU A 534 16.65 28.73 2.74
CA LEU A 534 16.85 27.40 2.17
C LEU A 534 15.53 26.64 1.92
N GLY A 535 14.39 27.31 2.12
CA GLY A 535 13.05 26.71 2.18
C GLY A 535 12.42 26.77 3.58
N ARG A 536 11.48 25.86 3.85
CA ARG A 536 10.71 25.80 5.11
C ARG A 536 10.92 24.47 5.81
N VAL A 537 11.05 24.53 7.14
CA VAL A 537 11.11 23.35 8.01
C VAL A 537 9.88 23.27 8.90
N LEU A 538 9.38 22.06 9.10
CA LEU A 538 8.44 21.69 10.15
C LEU A 538 9.24 21.10 11.31
N THR A 539 9.01 21.60 12.52
CA THR A 539 9.80 21.28 13.72
C THR A 539 8.91 20.88 14.89
N VAL A 540 9.40 19.97 15.72
CA VAL A 540 8.81 19.66 17.04
C VAL A 540 9.94 19.77 18.06
N GLY A 541 9.91 20.83 18.88
CA GLY A 541 11.11 21.26 19.62
C GLY A 541 12.24 21.60 18.64
N ASP A 542 13.46 21.08 18.90
CA ASP A 542 14.64 21.30 18.05
C ASP A 542 14.77 20.28 16.89
N ARG A 543 13.82 19.35 16.76
CA ARG A 543 13.87 18.30 15.75
C ARG A 543 13.14 18.73 14.48
N ILE A 544 13.82 18.68 13.34
CA ILE A 544 13.19 18.79 12.01
C ILE A 544 12.44 17.49 11.71
N VAL A 545 11.13 17.62 11.45
CA VAL A 545 10.21 16.53 11.12
C VAL A 545 9.59 16.66 9.72
N GLY A 546 9.81 17.79 9.05
CA GLY A 546 9.46 18.01 7.65
C GLY A 546 10.29 19.11 7.02
N PHE A 547 10.48 19.05 5.70
CA PHE A 547 11.25 20.03 4.95
C PHE A 547 10.68 20.20 3.53
N LEU A 548 10.52 21.44 3.12
CA LEU A 548 10.25 21.86 1.76
C LEU A 548 11.39 22.79 1.30
N GLY A 549 12.32 22.26 0.54
CA GLY A 549 13.50 22.98 0.06
C GLY A 549 13.18 23.89 -1.12
N ALA A 550 13.84 25.05 -1.15
CA ALA A 550 13.69 26.07 -2.18
C ALA A 550 15.06 26.52 -2.72
N VAL A 551 15.12 26.84 -4.01
CA VAL A 551 16.30 27.42 -4.68
C VAL A 551 15.86 28.61 -5.52
N TYR A 552 16.68 29.66 -5.50
CA TYR A 552 16.35 30.96 -6.05
C TYR A 552 17.30 31.37 -7.17
N ALA A 553 16.77 32.06 -8.19
CA ALA A 553 17.61 32.76 -9.17
C ALA A 553 16.88 33.96 -9.80
N TRP A 554 17.62 35.03 -10.09
CA TRP A 554 17.12 36.16 -10.87
C TRP A 554 16.97 35.78 -12.33
N ARG A 555 15.85 36.14 -12.95
CA ARG A 555 15.61 35.88 -14.37
C ARG A 555 15.04 37.10 -15.08
N LYS A 556 15.58 37.35 -16.27
CA LYS A 556 15.09 38.36 -17.20
C LYS A 556 14.31 37.66 -18.32
N VAL A 557 13.03 37.95 -18.42
CA VAL A 557 12.11 37.31 -19.37
C VAL A 557 11.36 38.40 -20.11
N ASN A 558 11.51 38.47 -21.44
CA ASN A 558 10.88 39.50 -22.27
C ASN A 558 11.09 40.94 -21.71
N GLY A 559 12.27 41.22 -21.15
CA GLY A 559 12.61 42.53 -20.59
C GLY A 559 12.20 42.76 -19.13
N LYS A 560 11.40 41.88 -18.51
CA LYS A 560 11.04 41.94 -17.09
C LYS A 560 12.02 41.13 -16.24
N THR A 561 12.38 41.62 -15.07
CA THR A 561 13.24 40.90 -14.12
C THR A 561 12.43 40.44 -12.92
N GLY A 562 12.59 39.18 -12.50
CA GLY A 562 11.90 38.63 -11.33
C GLY A 562 12.73 37.53 -10.66
N LEU A 563 12.51 37.35 -9.35
CA LEU A 563 13.16 36.30 -8.57
C LEU A 563 12.34 35.00 -8.68
N VAL A 564 12.94 33.99 -9.30
CA VAL A 564 12.32 32.68 -9.51
C VAL A 564 12.72 31.74 -8.39
N CYS A 565 11.73 31.07 -7.78
CA CYS A 565 11.87 30.06 -6.74
C CYS A 565 11.44 28.70 -7.29
N ASN A 566 12.31 27.69 -7.15
CA ASN A 566 12.02 26.29 -7.48
C ASN A 566 12.04 25.44 -6.23
N TYR A 567 11.03 24.57 -6.10
CA TYR A 567 11.03 23.55 -5.05
C TYR A 567 11.96 22.40 -5.44
N THR A 568 12.83 22.01 -4.52
CA THR A 568 13.86 20.99 -4.77
C THR A 568 13.55 19.66 -4.11
N SER A 569 13.15 19.69 -2.84
CA SER A 569 12.88 18.51 -2.03
C SER A 569 11.66 18.76 -1.17
N PHE A 570 10.76 17.78 -1.08
CA PHE A 570 9.59 17.88 -0.22
C PHE A 570 9.41 16.54 0.51
N TYR A 571 9.69 16.55 1.81
CA TYR A 571 9.59 15.36 2.63
C TYR A 571 9.09 15.71 4.02
N VAL A 572 8.11 14.93 4.49
CA VAL A 572 7.56 15.03 5.84
C VAL A 572 7.51 13.63 6.42
N LEU A 573 7.94 13.48 7.68
CA LEU A 573 7.90 12.19 8.37
C LEU A 573 6.46 11.65 8.38
N PRO A 574 6.26 10.33 8.25
CA PRO A 574 4.93 9.72 8.10
C PRO A 574 3.89 10.20 9.11
N GLU A 575 4.27 10.29 10.38
CA GLU A 575 3.43 10.70 11.51
C GLU A 575 3.02 12.19 11.47
N TYR A 576 3.71 13.03 10.68
CA TYR A 576 3.41 14.46 10.53
C TYR A 576 2.87 14.81 9.13
N ARG A 577 2.53 13.83 8.28
CA ARG A 577 2.08 14.11 6.90
C ARG A 577 0.82 14.98 6.80
N GLY A 578 -0.04 15.01 7.82
CA GLY A 578 -1.16 15.95 7.88
C GLY A 578 -0.73 17.43 7.82
N TRP A 579 0.51 17.73 8.24
CA TRP A 579 1.11 19.06 8.20
C TRP A 579 1.82 19.39 6.88
N ALA A 580 1.90 18.43 5.94
CA ALA A 580 2.51 18.66 4.63
C ALA A 580 1.82 19.80 3.89
N ALA A 581 0.50 19.92 4.08
CA ALA A 581 -0.27 20.96 3.42
C ALA A 581 0.04 22.36 3.94
N GLU A 582 0.17 22.50 5.26
CA GLU A 582 0.56 23.75 5.91
C GLU A 582 2.00 24.13 5.58
N LEU A 583 2.92 23.15 5.56
CA LEU A 583 4.31 23.36 5.16
C LEU A 583 4.40 23.93 3.73
N LEU A 584 3.62 23.40 2.78
CA LEU A 584 3.54 23.94 1.43
C LEU A 584 2.84 25.30 1.38
N ALA A 585 1.76 25.51 2.13
CA ALA A 585 1.06 26.79 2.15
C ALA A 585 1.97 27.93 2.67
N SER A 586 2.85 27.62 3.63
CA SER A 586 3.77 28.58 4.25
C SER A 586 4.81 29.19 3.29
N THR A 587 5.09 28.55 2.15
CA THR A 587 6.00 29.09 1.12
C THR A 587 5.29 30.02 0.14
N VAL A 588 3.99 29.81 -0.06
CA VAL A 588 3.19 30.45 -1.11
C VAL A 588 2.70 31.85 -0.68
N GLN A 589 2.98 32.28 0.55
CA GLN A 589 2.62 33.59 1.09
C GLN A 589 3.47 34.77 0.56
N ASN A 590 4.62 34.50 -0.07
CA ASN A 590 5.47 35.57 -0.58
C ASN A 590 5.02 36.02 -1.97
N GLU A 591 4.31 37.14 -2.04
CA GLU A 591 3.73 37.71 -3.26
C GLU A 591 4.77 38.27 -4.24
N HIS A 592 6.06 38.31 -3.89
CA HIS A 592 7.13 38.82 -4.77
C HIS A 592 7.89 37.71 -5.50
N LEU A 593 7.63 36.44 -5.18
CA LEU A 593 8.32 35.31 -5.76
C LEU A 593 7.57 34.72 -6.95
N THR A 594 8.33 34.35 -7.97
CA THR A 594 7.85 33.52 -9.08
C THR A 594 8.12 32.06 -8.76
N PHE A 595 7.10 31.27 -8.48
CA PHE A 595 7.24 29.85 -8.20
C PHE A 595 7.12 29.00 -9.45
N THR A 596 8.04 28.05 -9.64
CA THR A 596 7.96 26.98 -10.62
C THR A 596 8.08 25.62 -9.93
N ALA A 597 7.19 24.68 -10.29
CA ALA A 597 7.23 23.30 -9.82
C ALA A 597 7.25 22.35 -11.02
N LEU A 598 8.41 21.75 -11.27
CA LEU A 598 8.71 21.08 -12.55
C LEU A 598 8.19 19.64 -12.66
N THR A 599 7.80 19.00 -11.55
CA THR A 599 7.36 17.58 -11.54
C THR A 599 6.45 17.22 -10.36
N PRO A 600 5.28 17.84 -10.20
CA PRO A 600 4.36 17.42 -9.15
C PRO A 600 3.73 16.06 -9.49
N VAL A 601 3.74 15.13 -8.54
CA VAL A 601 2.85 13.95 -8.60
C VAL A 601 1.38 14.43 -8.63
N PRO A 602 0.44 13.67 -9.21
CA PRO A 602 -0.94 14.15 -9.43
C PRO A 602 -1.63 14.75 -8.19
N VAL A 603 -1.32 14.23 -6.99
CA VAL A 603 -1.88 14.75 -5.73
C VAL A 603 -1.32 16.14 -5.37
N VAL A 604 0.00 16.33 -5.47
CA VAL A 604 0.67 17.63 -5.26
C VAL A 604 0.24 18.63 -6.33
N GLN A 605 -0.03 18.15 -7.55
CA GLN A 605 -0.50 19.00 -8.64
C GLN A 605 -1.84 19.65 -8.30
N ARG A 606 -2.84 18.86 -7.89
CA ARG A 606 -4.18 19.37 -7.53
C ARG A 606 -4.09 20.41 -6.41
N MET A 607 -3.24 20.14 -5.44
CA MET A 607 -3.01 21.01 -4.30
C MET A 607 -2.39 22.35 -4.69
N LEU A 608 -1.33 22.35 -5.53
CA LEU A 608 -0.71 23.58 -6.03
C LEU A 608 -1.68 24.39 -6.92
N VAL A 609 -2.51 23.72 -7.72
CA VAL A 609 -3.56 24.39 -8.51
C VAL A 609 -4.57 25.08 -7.59
N ALA A 610 -5.01 24.43 -6.52
CA ALA A 610 -5.88 25.04 -5.51
C ALA A 610 -5.23 26.25 -4.80
N MET A 611 -3.89 26.28 -4.73
CA MET A 611 -3.10 27.41 -4.20
C MET A 611 -2.81 28.51 -5.24
N GLY A 612 -3.48 28.49 -6.39
CA GLY A 612 -3.37 29.53 -7.42
C GLY A 612 -2.21 29.33 -8.41
N PHE A 613 -1.66 28.12 -8.54
CA PHE A 613 -0.71 27.80 -9.60
C PHE A 613 -1.42 27.47 -10.92
N ALA A 614 -0.95 28.05 -12.02
CA ALA A 614 -1.33 27.70 -13.38
C ALA A 614 -0.52 26.50 -13.89
N THR A 615 -1.09 25.75 -14.85
CA THR A 615 -0.39 24.64 -15.52
C THR A 615 0.34 25.12 -16.77
N LEU A 616 1.61 24.73 -16.89
CA LEU A 616 2.44 24.87 -18.09
C LEU A 616 2.49 23.52 -18.81
N PHE A 617 2.05 23.51 -20.08
CA PHE A 617 2.03 22.32 -20.91
C PHE A 617 3.19 22.39 -21.91
N THR A 618 4.16 21.49 -21.76
CA THR A 618 5.29 21.40 -22.67
C THR A 618 5.23 20.09 -23.45
N ARG A 619 5.35 20.15 -24.78
CA ARG A 619 5.52 18.95 -25.60
C ARG A 619 6.99 18.58 -25.67
N LYS A 620 7.30 17.35 -25.27
CA LYS A 620 8.64 16.78 -25.37
C LYS A 620 8.67 15.72 -26.47
N ILE A 621 9.82 15.58 -27.11
CA ILE A 621 10.10 14.53 -28.10
C ILE A 621 11.25 13.66 -27.59
N ALA A 622 11.03 12.35 -27.53
CA ALA A 622 12.07 11.36 -27.28
C ALA A 622 12.61 10.85 -28.62
N LEU A 623 13.93 10.92 -28.77
CA LEU A 623 14.67 10.66 -30.00
C LEU A 623 15.53 9.40 -29.82
N PRO A 624 15.10 8.25 -30.35
CA PRO A 624 15.90 7.03 -30.38
C PRO A 624 17.13 7.17 -31.30
N PRO A 625 18.18 6.36 -31.11
CA PRO A 625 19.30 6.31 -32.05
C PRO A 625 18.85 5.82 -33.44
N LEU A 626 19.54 6.27 -34.48
CA LEU A 626 19.39 5.89 -35.89
C LEU A 626 18.09 6.32 -36.59
N PHE A 627 17.31 7.23 -36.01
CA PHE A 627 16.07 7.72 -36.59
C PHE A 627 16.25 8.91 -37.56
N HIS A 628 17.42 9.56 -37.56
CA HIS A 628 17.73 10.76 -38.33
C HIS A 628 19.02 10.61 -39.15
N VAL A 629 19.24 9.42 -39.72
CA VAL A 629 20.46 9.08 -40.46
C VAL A 629 20.74 9.99 -41.66
N GLU A 630 19.72 10.66 -42.20
CA GLU A 630 19.86 11.70 -43.22
C GLU A 630 20.78 12.85 -42.78
N THR A 631 20.79 13.19 -41.49
CA THR A 631 21.67 14.22 -40.92
C THR A 631 23.15 13.80 -40.91
N LEU A 632 23.45 12.51 -41.11
CA LEU A 632 24.83 12.01 -41.22
C LEU A 632 25.53 12.44 -42.52
N ARG A 633 24.76 12.84 -43.54
CA ARG A 633 25.27 13.32 -44.84
C ARG A 633 25.88 14.72 -44.76
N GLN A 634 25.58 15.47 -43.71
CA GLN A 634 26.16 16.79 -43.47
C GLN A 634 27.65 16.66 -43.11
N GLN A 635 28.41 17.75 -43.33
CA GLN A 635 29.80 17.82 -42.91
C GLN A 635 29.91 17.53 -41.40
N GLN A 636 30.93 16.77 -41.01
CA GLN A 636 31.10 16.38 -39.61
C GLN A 636 31.35 17.61 -38.73
N PRO A 637 30.50 17.87 -37.71
CA PRO A 637 30.74 18.96 -36.79
C PRO A 637 31.82 18.55 -35.77
N PHE A 638 32.47 19.54 -35.18
CA PHE A 638 33.33 19.34 -34.03
C PHE A 638 32.48 19.40 -32.75
N ILE A 639 32.58 18.37 -31.92
CA ILE A 639 31.85 18.24 -30.65
C ILE A 639 32.88 18.13 -29.54
N SER A 640 32.87 19.07 -28.59
CA SER A 640 33.75 19.03 -27.42
C SER A 640 32.96 18.84 -26.14
N PHE A 641 33.44 17.92 -25.31
CA PHE A 641 32.99 17.72 -23.93
C PHE A 641 34.04 18.19 -22.90
N ASN A 642 35.14 18.77 -23.38
CA ASN A 642 36.21 19.25 -22.50
C ASN A 642 35.80 20.61 -21.91
N PRO A 643 35.69 20.74 -20.57
CA PRO A 643 35.17 21.96 -19.93
C PRO A 643 35.91 23.24 -20.34
N GLU A 644 37.24 23.20 -20.44
CA GLU A 644 38.03 24.37 -20.83
C GLU A 644 37.76 24.79 -22.28
N THR A 645 37.65 23.81 -23.17
CA THR A 645 37.38 24.03 -24.59
C THR A 645 35.96 24.54 -24.81
N VAL A 646 34.99 23.98 -24.09
CA VAL A 646 33.59 24.43 -24.10
C VAL A 646 33.56 25.88 -23.62
N ARG A 647 34.03 26.17 -22.40
CA ARG A 647 33.98 27.51 -21.80
C ARG A 647 34.63 28.60 -22.66
N ARG A 648 35.77 28.31 -23.32
CA ARG A 648 36.44 29.26 -24.23
C ARG A 648 35.63 29.59 -25.48
N SER A 649 34.72 28.71 -25.91
CA SER A 649 33.92 28.88 -27.12
C SER A 649 32.64 29.72 -26.93
N LEU A 650 32.28 30.01 -25.68
CA LEU A 650 31.02 30.64 -25.26
C LEU A 650 31.09 32.17 -25.23
N ASP A 651 29.96 32.83 -25.50
CA ASP A 651 29.73 34.24 -25.19
C ASP A 651 29.47 34.47 -23.68
N ASP A 652 29.29 35.72 -23.26
CA ASP A 652 29.17 36.06 -21.83
C ASP A 652 27.91 35.47 -21.18
N GLU A 653 26.79 35.39 -21.91
CA GLU A 653 25.54 34.80 -21.41
C GLU A 653 25.68 33.28 -21.25
N GLN A 654 26.23 32.62 -22.28
CA GLN A 654 26.50 31.19 -22.26
C GLN A 654 27.54 30.80 -21.20
N ARG A 655 28.55 31.64 -20.94
CA ARG A 655 29.53 31.42 -19.87
C ARG A 655 28.90 31.43 -18.50
N GLN A 656 27.97 32.35 -18.26
CA GLN A 656 27.24 32.38 -16.99
C GLN A 656 26.49 31.07 -16.78
N ILE A 657 25.76 30.61 -17.80
CA ILE A 657 25.05 29.32 -17.73
C ILE A 657 26.04 28.17 -17.51
N PHE A 658 27.18 28.18 -18.21
CA PHE A 658 28.21 27.15 -18.03
C PHE A 658 28.75 27.09 -16.60
N ASP A 659 29.11 28.24 -16.04
CA ASP A 659 29.68 28.36 -14.70
C ASP A 659 28.63 27.99 -13.64
N ASP A 660 27.37 28.41 -13.82
CA ASP A 660 26.24 28.04 -12.96
C ASP A 660 26.05 26.51 -12.88
N HIS A 661 26.39 25.78 -13.94
CA HIS A 661 26.16 24.33 -14.07
C HIS A 661 27.42 23.49 -13.82
N ALA A 662 28.60 24.11 -13.68
CA ALA A 662 29.89 23.40 -13.60
C ALA A 662 30.00 22.47 -12.37
N GLY A 663 29.32 22.82 -11.26
CA GLY A 663 29.30 22.03 -10.03
C GLY A 663 28.28 20.89 -9.99
N TYR A 664 27.52 20.67 -11.05
CA TYR A 664 26.33 19.80 -11.06
C TYR A 664 26.51 18.61 -12.01
N ASP A 665 25.79 17.50 -11.76
CA ASP A 665 25.78 16.32 -12.63
C ASP A 665 24.99 16.57 -13.93
N CYS A 666 25.60 17.37 -14.82
CA CYS A 666 25.12 17.65 -16.15
C CYS A 666 26.26 17.54 -17.16
N LEU A 667 25.92 17.12 -18.37
CA LEU A 667 26.84 17.11 -19.49
C LEU A 667 26.74 18.44 -20.22
N GLN A 668 27.86 19.15 -20.26
CA GLN A 668 28.00 20.40 -21.00
C GLN A 668 28.83 20.14 -22.26
N LEU A 669 28.33 20.58 -23.43
CA LEU A 669 29.03 20.40 -24.70
C LEU A 669 28.92 21.62 -25.61
N SER A 670 29.96 21.81 -26.43
CA SER A 670 29.93 22.75 -27.55
C SER A 670 29.95 22.00 -28.87
N LEU A 671 29.20 22.54 -29.82
CA LEU A 671 29.05 22.06 -31.19
C LEU A 671 29.50 23.18 -32.12
N SER A 672 30.38 22.89 -33.07
CA SER A 672 30.77 23.87 -34.10
C SER A 672 30.82 23.24 -35.49
N ALA A 673 30.21 23.93 -36.46
CA ALA A 673 30.28 23.60 -37.88
C ALA A 673 30.54 24.88 -38.68
N GLY A 674 31.71 24.99 -39.31
CA GLY A 674 32.14 26.24 -39.96
C GLY A 674 32.25 27.38 -38.94
N SER A 675 31.55 28.50 -39.20
CA SER A 675 31.45 29.66 -38.30
C SER A 675 30.36 29.54 -37.24
N GLU A 676 29.47 28.55 -37.35
CA GLU A 676 28.31 28.39 -36.47
C GLU A 676 28.68 27.61 -35.20
N ARG A 677 28.10 28.01 -34.06
CA ARG A 677 28.36 27.40 -32.75
C ARG A 677 27.07 27.22 -31.96
N ALA A 678 26.94 26.08 -31.28
CA ALA A 678 25.88 25.83 -30.30
C ALA A 678 26.49 25.34 -28.98
N PHE A 679 25.88 25.75 -27.88
CA PHE A 679 26.15 25.28 -26.54
C PHE A 679 24.95 24.48 -26.05
N LEU A 680 25.20 23.33 -25.42
CA LEU A 680 24.16 22.49 -24.85
C LEU A 680 24.49 22.07 -23.42
N VAL A 681 23.43 22.00 -22.61
CA VAL A 681 23.44 21.42 -21.26
C VAL A 681 22.44 20.27 -21.24
N VAL A 682 22.90 19.08 -20.83
CA VAL A 682 22.12 17.83 -20.92
C VAL A 682 22.21 17.06 -19.61
N LYS A 683 21.08 16.71 -19.03
CA LYS A 683 21.03 15.94 -17.76
C LYS A 683 20.67 14.48 -18.01
N ARG A 684 21.39 13.58 -17.36
CA ARG A 684 21.03 12.16 -17.31
C ARG A 684 19.87 11.97 -16.33
N ARG A 685 18.77 11.36 -16.78
CA ARG A 685 17.60 11.05 -15.95
C ARG A 685 17.31 9.56 -15.98
N VAL A 686 16.68 9.05 -14.91
CA VAL A 686 16.24 7.66 -14.81
C VAL A 686 14.76 7.64 -14.47
N ARG A 687 13.95 6.93 -15.26
CA ARG A 687 12.50 6.80 -15.03
C ARG A 687 12.08 5.34 -15.05
N GLY A 688 11.08 4.99 -14.24
CA GLY A 688 10.42 3.69 -14.33
C GLY A 688 9.79 3.50 -15.71
N THR A 689 9.73 2.26 -16.18
CA THR A 689 9.21 1.87 -17.50
C THR A 689 7.70 1.98 -17.64
N ALA A 690 6.94 2.07 -16.56
CA ALA A 690 5.47 2.17 -16.58
C ALA A 690 4.92 3.27 -17.52
N PRO A 691 5.40 4.54 -17.48
CA PRO A 691 4.99 5.57 -18.43
C PRO A 691 5.52 5.36 -19.86
N LEU A 692 6.66 4.69 -20.04
CA LEU A 692 7.24 4.41 -21.36
C LEU A 692 6.51 3.26 -22.08
N ASN A 693 6.06 2.25 -21.35
CA ASN A 693 5.23 1.17 -21.88
C ASN A 693 3.86 1.67 -22.39
N ARG A 694 3.41 2.87 -22.00
CA ARG A 694 2.23 3.52 -22.59
C ARG A 694 2.50 4.15 -23.95
N LEU A 695 3.77 4.40 -24.29
CA LEU A 695 4.19 4.99 -25.56
C LEU A 695 4.48 3.93 -26.64
N PHE A 696 4.48 2.64 -26.28
CA PHE A 696 4.71 1.53 -27.21
C PHE A 696 3.48 0.60 -27.26
N PRO A 697 3.04 0.15 -28.44
CA PRO A 697 1.91 -0.77 -28.58
C PRO A 697 2.19 -2.18 -28.02
N THR A 698 3.47 -2.53 -27.81
CA THR A 698 3.93 -3.76 -27.16
C THR A 698 4.80 -3.42 -25.95
N ARG A 699 4.66 -4.17 -24.84
CA ARG A 699 5.49 -3.99 -23.62
C ARG A 699 6.95 -4.35 -23.94
N LEU A 700 7.72 -3.37 -24.39
CA LEU A 700 9.14 -3.52 -24.72
C LEU A 700 10.02 -3.68 -23.48
N PHE A 701 9.56 -3.25 -22.30
CA PHE A 701 10.36 -3.25 -21.08
C PHE A 701 9.60 -3.81 -19.85
N PRO A 702 10.28 -4.53 -18.93
CA PRO A 702 9.70 -5.04 -17.69
C PRO A 702 9.07 -3.93 -16.86
N THR A 703 7.96 -4.17 -16.15
CA THR A 703 7.16 -3.17 -15.40
C THR A 703 7.90 -2.46 -14.26
N ASN A 704 9.04 -2.99 -13.80
CA ASN A 704 9.91 -2.39 -12.77
C ASN A 704 11.31 -2.01 -13.26
N ALA A 705 11.58 -2.09 -14.57
CA ALA A 705 12.87 -1.66 -15.09
C ALA A 705 13.01 -0.12 -15.05
N LYS A 706 14.23 0.35 -14.78
CA LYS A 706 14.61 1.75 -14.77
C LYS A 706 15.36 2.07 -16.06
N ILE A 707 14.85 2.97 -16.89
CA ILE A 707 15.51 3.38 -18.12
C ILE A 707 16.19 4.73 -17.93
N ALA A 708 17.46 4.79 -18.33
CA ALA A 708 18.22 6.03 -18.36
C ALA A 708 18.06 6.74 -19.72
N PHE A 709 17.78 8.04 -19.69
CA PHE A 709 17.67 8.90 -20.86
C PHE A 709 18.40 10.22 -20.63
N SER A 710 18.75 10.91 -21.71
CA SER A 710 19.40 12.22 -21.69
C SER A 710 18.35 13.30 -21.96
N ASP A 711 18.17 14.28 -21.08
CA ASP A 711 17.21 15.38 -21.23
C ASP A 711 17.96 16.67 -21.55
N VAL A 712 17.69 17.26 -22.71
CA VAL A 712 18.27 18.54 -23.12
C VAL A 712 17.61 19.64 -22.30
N LEU A 713 18.43 20.26 -21.44
CA LEU A 713 18.04 21.39 -20.60
C LEU A 713 18.33 22.71 -21.33
N TYR A 714 19.49 22.77 -22.02
CA TYR A 714 19.94 23.94 -22.77
C TYR A 714 20.31 23.64 -24.24
N CYS A 715 19.93 24.50 -25.18
CA CYS A 715 20.48 24.60 -26.54
C CYS A 715 20.45 26.06 -27.06
N SER A 716 21.61 26.67 -27.32
CA SER A 716 21.67 28.06 -27.84
C SER A 716 21.33 28.19 -29.32
N ASP A 717 21.58 27.15 -30.13
CA ASP A 717 21.24 27.13 -31.56
C ASP A 717 20.54 25.81 -31.92
N PRO A 718 19.19 25.78 -31.85
CA PRO A 718 18.40 24.60 -32.17
C PRO A 718 18.48 24.21 -33.66
N CYS A 719 18.71 25.16 -34.55
CA CYS A 719 18.85 24.90 -35.99
C CYS A 719 20.14 24.14 -36.31
N LEU A 720 21.24 24.50 -35.66
CA LEU A 720 22.51 23.77 -35.77
C LEU A 720 22.40 22.36 -35.16
N LEU A 721 21.72 22.23 -34.01
CA LEU A 721 21.42 20.92 -33.42
C LEU A 721 20.60 20.04 -34.38
N ALA A 722 19.55 20.57 -34.99
CA ALA A 722 18.70 19.82 -35.92
C ALA A 722 19.47 19.31 -37.14
N ARG A 723 20.35 20.14 -37.72
CA ARG A 723 21.18 19.76 -38.89
C ARG A 723 22.15 18.61 -38.61
N HIS A 724 22.67 18.51 -37.39
CA HIS A 724 23.65 17.49 -36.99
C HIS A 724 23.11 16.49 -35.97
N LEU A 725 21.78 16.35 -35.89
CA LEU A 725 21.08 15.71 -34.79
C LEU A 725 21.58 14.29 -34.49
N GLU A 726 21.78 13.45 -35.50
CA GLU A 726 22.18 12.05 -35.28
C GLU A 726 23.58 11.95 -34.69
N ARG A 727 24.55 12.75 -35.17
CA ARG A 727 25.92 12.74 -34.63
C ARG A 727 25.97 13.26 -33.20
N VAL A 728 25.26 14.35 -32.92
CA VAL A 728 25.21 14.96 -31.58
C VAL A 728 24.50 14.03 -30.59
N LYS A 729 23.34 13.48 -30.99
CA LYS A 729 22.60 12.49 -30.21
C LYS A 729 23.47 11.29 -29.86
N LEU A 730 24.11 10.63 -30.83
CA LEU A 730 24.96 9.47 -30.56
C LEU A 730 26.14 9.80 -29.63
N ALA A 731 26.74 10.99 -29.76
CA ALA A 731 27.81 11.45 -28.88
C ALA A 731 27.33 11.61 -27.42
N ILE A 732 26.15 12.24 -27.23
CA ILE A 732 25.52 12.40 -25.91
C ILE A 732 25.15 11.04 -25.30
N LEU A 733 24.44 10.19 -26.06
CA LEU A 733 23.98 8.89 -25.58
C LEU A 733 25.14 7.99 -25.14
N ARG A 734 26.23 8.00 -25.92
CA ARG A 734 27.46 7.26 -25.57
C ARG A 734 28.12 7.82 -24.32
N ARG A 735 28.15 9.16 -24.17
CA ARG A 735 28.79 9.83 -23.02
C ARG A 735 28.03 9.61 -21.71
N GLN A 736 26.69 9.66 -21.73
CA GLN A 736 25.84 9.48 -20.55
C GLN A 736 25.35 8.04 -20.31
N ARG A 737 25.63 7.11 -21.23
CA ARG A 737 25.15 5.71 -21.18
C ARG A 737 23.62 5.64 -21.07
N THR A 738 22.93 6.27 -22.03
CA THR A 738 21.47 6.43 -22.08
C THR A 738 20.89 5.87 -23.38
N LEU A 739 19.58 5.58 -23.40
CA LEU A 739 18.93 4.93 -24.55
C LEU A 739 18.32 5.91 -25.57
N PHE A 740 17.90 7.09 -25.14
CA PHE A 740 17.30 8.10 -26.01
C PHE A 740 17.53 9.51 -25.47
N LEU A 741 17.44 10.48 -26.37
CA LEU A 741 17.56 11.91 -26.09
C LEU A 741 16.16 12.52 -26.03
N ALA A 742 15.79 13.14 -24.92
CA ALA A 742 14.56 13.89 -24.76
C ALA A 742 14.84 15.39 -24.95
N CYS A 743 14.03 16.05 -25.77
CA CYS A 743 14.15 17.46 -26.11
C CYS A 743 12.77 18.12 -26.05
N ASP A 744 12.74 19.44 -25.84
CA ASP A 744 11.52 20.22 -26.13
C ASP A 744 11.22 20.15 -27.63
N GLU A 745 9.96 19.91 -28.00
CA GLU A 745 9.56 19.82 -29.42
C GLU A 745 9.83 21.13 -30.17
N ARG A 746 9.77 22.28 -29.49
CA ARG A 746 9.97 23.61 -30.07
C ARG A 746 11.41 23.88 -30.51
N LEU A 747 12.37 23.05 -30.08
CA LEU A 747 13.75 23.11 -30.56
C LEU A 747 13.86 22.72 -32.04
N PHE A 748 12.84 22.10 -32.62
CA PHE A 748 12.87 21.64 -34.00
C PHE A 748 11.92 22.47 -34.87
N PRO A 749 12.42 23.18 -35.88
CA PRO A 749 11.59 23.97 -36.78
C PRO A 749 10.74 23.11 -37.73
N GLU A 750 11.14 21.85 -37.96
CA GLU A 750 10.43 20.88 -38.81
C GLU A 750 9.98 19.65 -38.02
N GLN A 751 9.07 18.86 -38.63
CA GLN A 751 8.49 17.67 -38.02
C GLN A 751 9.53 16.55 -37.84
N THR A 752 10.24 16.62 -36.72
CA THR A 752 11.29 15.66 -36.35
C THR A 752 10.67 14.30 -35.98
N ARG A 753 11.25 13.20 -36.50
CA ARG A 753 10.84 11.83 -36.16
C ARG A 753 11.18 11.52 -34.70
N GLY A 754 10.22 11.03 -33.93
CA GLY A 754 10.43 10.70 -32.51
C GLY A 754 9.10 10.45 -31.79
N LEU A 755 9.20 9.98 -30.55
CA LEU A 755 8.04 9.71 -29.69
C LEU A 755 7.67 10.97 -28.91
N ARG A 756 6.48 11.50 -29.16
CA ARG A 756 5.99 12.71 -28.50
C ARG A 756 5.26 12.38 -27.21
N TYR A 757 5.48 13.18 -26.19
CA TYR A 757 4.73 13.08 -24.93
C TYR A 757 4.56 14.46 -24.31
N GLU A 758 3.47 14.63 -23.56
CA GLU A 758 3.25 15.85 -22.79
C GLU A 758 3.98 15.79 -21.44
N SER A 759 4.64 16.89 -21.12
CA SER A 759 5.19 17.18 -19.80
C SER A 759 4.39 18.32 -19.18
N ARG A 760 4.07 18.20 -17.90
CA ARG A 760 3.31 19.20 -17.14
C ARG A 760 4.18 19.78 -16.05
N ALA A 761 4.26 21.10 -15.99
CA ALA A 761 4.83 21.85 -14.88
C ALA A 761 3.76 22.79 -14.31
N LEU A 762 3.98 23.29 -13.09
CA LEU A 762 3.12 24.29 -12.47
C LEU A 762 3.87 25.56 -12.20
N PHE A 763 3.14 26.67 -12.20
CA PHE A 763 3.72 27.99 -12.08
C PHE A 763 2.78 28.97 -11.37
N ARG A 764 3.32 29.82 -10.51
CA ARG A 764 2.62 30.98 -9.96
C ARG A 764 3.57 32.16 -9.98
N SER A 765 3.16 33.28 -10.58
CA SER A 765 3.99 34.48 -10.58
C SER A 765 3.17 35.75 -10.49
N PRO A 766 3.66 36.74 -9.73
CA PRO A 766 3.16 38.10 -9.77
C PRO A 766 3.64 38.91 -10.98
N VAL A 767 4.70 38.46 -11.68
CA VAL A 767 5.45 39.27 -12.67
C VAL A 767 5.33 38.73 -14.10
N PHE A 768 5.33 37.40 -14.27
CA PHE A 768 5.32 36.77 -15.58
C PHE A 768 4.03 36.00 -15.85
N GLN A 769 3.56 36.02 -17.09
CA GLN A 769 2.46 35.21 -17.57
C GLN A 769 2.94 33.83 -18.00
N ALA A 770 2.05 32.83 -17.98
CA ALA A 770 2.35 31.46 -18.37
C ALA A 770 3.08 31.34 -19.73
N LYS A 771 2.66 32.10 -20.75
CA LYS A 771 3.32 32.10 -22.08
C LYS A 771 4.73 32.70 -22.09
N GLU A 772 5.05 33.57 -21.12
CA GLU A 772 6.37 34.20 -20.99
C GLU A 772 7.38 33.23 -20.35
N VAL A 773 6.93 32.42 -19.38
CA VAL A 773 7.77 31.41 -18.69
C VAL A 773 7.68 30.01 -19.26
N ASP A 774 6.71 29.69 -20.12
CA ASP A 774 6.64 28.40 -20.83
C ASP A 774 7.84 28.18 -21.77
N LYS A 775 8.55 29.27 -22.12
CA LYS A 775 9.82 29.25 -22.87
C LYS A 775 11.06 29.38 -21.98
N LEU A 776 10.88 29.65 -20.69
CA LEU A 776 11.97 29.57 -19.74
C LEU A 776 12.31 28.10 -19.58
N TYR A 777 13.31 27.69 -20.33
CA TYR A 777 14.48 27.11 -19.72
C TYR A 777 14.29 26.46 -18.35
N SER A 778 14.35 25.12 -18.38
CA SER A 778 14.31 24.20 -17.24
C SER A 778 15.58 24.25 -16.38
N GLU A 779 16.08 25.46 -16.07
CA GLU A 779 17.41 25.69 -15.53
C GLU A 779 17.53 25.61 -14.01
N LEU A 780 16.48 25.22 -13.31
CA LEU A 780 16.52 25.16 -11.84
C LEU A 780 15.82 23.91 -11.29
N VAL A 781 16.20 22.73 -11.77
CA VAL A 781 16.32 21.55 -10.89
C VAL A 781 17.50 20.70 -11.37
N LEU A 782 18.70 21.23 -11.16
CA LEU A 782 19.89 20.40 -11.06
C LEU A 782 20.00 19.96 -9.60
N PHE A 783 19.52 18.75 -9.28
CA PHE A 783 20.08 17.78 -8.31
C PHE A 783 19.14 16.54 -8.29
N PRO A 784 19.48 15.42 -7.62
CA PRO A 784 19.31 14.05 -8.14
C PRO A 784 17.87 13.58 -8.39
#